data_AF-T1CK51-F1
#
_entry.id   AF-T1CK51-F1
#
_cell.length_a   1.000
_cell.length_b   1.000
_cell.length_c   1.000
_cell.angle_alpha   90.00
_cell.angle_beta   90.00
_cell.angle_gamma   90.00
#
_symmetry.space_group_name_H-M   'P 1'
#
loop_
_entity.id
_entity.type
_entity.pdbx_description
1 polymer ?
#
loop_
_entity_poly.entity_id
_entity_poly.type
_entity_poly.pdbx_seq_one_letter_code
_entity_poly.pdbx_strand_id
1 'polypeptide(L)'
;MLQARMHEVDPSTPRRRFSIPANQQAAVSATVGDEIEALEAFERALDDYLLDPSARAVWTPPGKRSGEENREEPGKTPSAETGQTVDDAAQALTHLGLLVAFLVTRLGHGSPALLAHAVQALDEKPWVAGAWAWVDLRLSESGRGVVQRRRLFLDPTTLVAWMHAQGIAARLPKPREGTKPGQRLGFYRKLAQRSFKHLVKAITVRGSRVTIGSLDVLCKAQIQRLRMDSMPLLATFAEGEFSSSSLEIGTWLRLIGHRAPEGAEAAQSIEKEDAGSEGPLPVAEGPLHGIDQKEDSSAAEQLLEGDHWQDGVIADLRAALSAPRAAWKQELDALIGKLTAEGEAQATARLVVSWLRHLACERKNKGKMLSSGSVRNYRGLLANRVLENLPASLTGIDEDDLLDAYLEVVMSRRSVQQTGRIMNALASFDGYVRGAHLPDLPRVALPGLEGGAYAISSRILVEEEFAQGLTRIGDGTMAFADERLADHTRAFWVLAFRLGLRRKEILGLKARDIDEHLLRIRRNAARGLKTANASRTLPLFALSAQEHAMVQHLADGRGLEEFVFFGSDPPTDKMLESHPVIAKINDLLERVTGDRRLHPHNLRHSAATLTLFGALSPDLQLGEHPYLMPWMKAAMKHSAPIESAISGALHRRSGRGSAIATLMGHGSELTTYEHYVHCLDLLLFLDTWHGRYDQGPRHYKGRLGPPRHESAQLLVLLGYSTATRIEMKDPVALLRRIGERYPKAAVLLESTATSTPVRVPGAAAPALPTRFSLKHLCGLPGAETLEGFPRQQAELDAVAGLLQHLLPMDPAREPLLKSVITRWVEARMRGYDWAAMTADEAKAWVAEVRQLTPAS
;
A
#
# COMPACT_ATOMS: atom_id res chain seq x y z
N MET A 1 19.74 6.22 -12.72
CA MET A 1 19.25 7.24 -13.69
C MET A 1 18.85 8.53 -12.99
N LEU A 2 17.87 8.52 -12.07
CA LEU A 2 17.58 9.68 -11.20
C LEU A 2 18.85 10.16 -10.48
N GLN A 3 19.64 9.25 -9.91
CA GLN A 3 20.97 9.58 -9.36
C GLN A 3 21.98 10.09 -10.39
N ALA A 4 21.91 9.67 -11.65
CA ALA A 4 22.85 10.14 -12.67
C ALA A 4 22.51 11.60 -13.05
N ARG A 5 21.23 11.89 -13.29
CA ARG A 5 20.73 13.27 -13.48
C ARG A 5 20.93 14.15 -12.25
N MET A 6 20.68 13.64 -11.06
CA MET A 6 20.91 14.38 -9.81
C MET A 6 22.39 14.59 -9.54
N HIS A 7 23.27 13.70 -9.99
CA HIS A 7 24.72 13.87 -9.90
C HIS A 7 25.25 14.86 -10.95
N GLU A 8 24.60 14.97 -12.10
CA GLU A 8 24.85 16.07 -13.07
C GLU A 8 24.47 17.43 -12.47
N VAL A 9 23.38 17.50 -11.69
CA VAL A 9 22.90 18.74 -11.06
C VAL A 9 23.62 19.04 -9.72
N ASP A 10 24.01 18.02 -8.97
CA ASP A 10 24.74 18.12 -7.71
C ASP A 10 25.71 16.92 -7.56
N PRO A 11 27.01 17.11 -7.84
CA PRO A 11 28.03 16.05 -7.75
C PRO A 11 28.17 15.43 -6.36
N SER A 12 27.67 16.07 -5.30
CA SER A 12 27.68 15.52 -3.94
C SER A 12 26.60 14.46 -3.68
N THR A 13 25.69 14.25 -4.63
CA THR A 13 24.66 13.20 -4.56
C THR A 13 25.31 11.80 -4.55
N PRO A 14 25.06 10.94 -3.54
CA PRO A 14 25.66 9.61 -3.47
C PRO A 14 25.26 8.71 -4.64
N ARG A 15 26.23 7.99 -5.23
CA ARG A 15 25.96 6.90 -6.19
C ARG A 15 25.42 5.70 -5.41
N ARG A 16 24.12 5.41 -5.49
CA ARG A 16 23.52 4.25 -4.83
C ARG A 16 23.35 3.12 -5.84
N ARG A 17 24.01 2.00 -5.59
CA ARG A 17 23.75 0.76 -6.30
C ARG A 17 22.62 0.03 -5.58
N PHE A 18 21.41 0.06 -6.14
CA PHE A 18 20.43 -0.94 -5.76
C PHE A 18 20.99 -2.28 -6.25
N SER A 19 21.40 -3.14 -5.32
CA SER A 19 21.92 -4.46 -5.66
C SER A 19 20.78 -5.27 -6.26
N ILE A 20 20.75 -5.38 -7.58
CA ILE A 20 19.95 -6.39 -8.28
C ILE A 20 20.78 -7.67 -8.20
N PRO A 21 20.33 -8.74 -7.53
CA PRO A 21 21.01 -10.02 -7.61
C PRO A 21 21.14 -10.43 -9.08
N ALA A 22 22.34 -10.80 -9.50
CA ALA A 22 22.67 -11.14 -10.89
C ALA A 22 21.93 -12.38 -11.44
N ASN A 23 21.13 -13.06 -10.61
CA ASN A 23 20.30 -14.20 -11.03
C ASN A 23 18.84 -13.76 -11.21
N GLN A 24 18.57 -12.83 -12.12
CA GLN A 24 17.22 -12.72 -12.68
C GLN A 24 17.11 -13.75 -13.81
N GLN A 25 16.73 -14.99 -13.46
CA GLN A 25 15.95 -15.80 -14.39
C GLN A 25 14.78 -14.92 -14.86
N ALA A 26 14.39 -15.02 -16.14
CA ALA A 26 13.23 -14.31 -16.63
C ALA A 26 12.07 -14.51 -15.65
N ALA A 27 11.48 -13.41 -15.15
CA ALA A 27 10.36 -13.50 -14.21
C ALA A 27 9.18 -14.27 -14.83
N VAL A 28 9.12 -14.33 -16.15
CA VAL A 28 8.16 -15.12 -16.91
C VAL A 28 8.72 -16.52 -17.17
N SER A 29 7.92 -17.54 -16.88
CA SER A 29 8.28 -18.94 -17.11
C SER A 29 8.55 -19.23 -18.60
N ALA A 30 9.48 -20.13 -18.89
CA ALA A 30 9.69 -20.61 -20.26
C ALA A 30 8.46 -21.34 -20.83
N THR A 31 7.59 -21.85 -19.95
CA THR A 31 6.33 -22.55 -20.28
C THR A 31 5.10 -21.66 -20.07
N VAL A 32 5.25 -20.33 -20.04
CA VAL A 32 4.14 -19.40 -19.76
C VAL A 32 2.94 -19.58 -20.69
N GLY A 33 3.17 -19.90 -21.97
CA GLY A 33 2.09 -20.16 -22.94
C GLY A 33 1.21 -21.32 -22.48
N ASP A 34 1.83 -22.46 -22.17
CA ASP A 34 1.13 -23.65 -21.68
C ASP A 34 0.41 -23.40 -20.34
N GLU A 35 1.01 -22.60 -19.46
CA GLU A 35 0.44 -22.24 -18.15
C GLU A 35 -0.80 -21.36 -18.31
N ILE A 36 -0.79 -20.37 -19.21
CA ILE A 36 -1.93 -19.50 -19.51
C ILE A 36 -3.05 -20.31 -20.18
N GLU A 37 -2.74 -21.13 -21.19
CA GLU A 37 -3.73 -21.99 -21.85
C GLU A 37 -4.39 -22.95 -20.86
N ALA A 38 -3.60 -23.53 -19.94
CA ALA A 38 -4.11 -24.39 -18.89
C ALA A 38 -5.05 -23.62 -17.93
N LEU A 39 -4.73 -22.37 -17.59
CA LEU A 39 -5.56 -21.51 -16.75
C LEU A 39 -6.89 -21.17 -17.41
N GLU A 40 -6.87 -20.76 -18.68
CA GLU A 40 -8.10 -20.48 -19.45
C GLU A 40 -8.97 -21.73 -19.60
N ALA A 41 -8.36 -22.90 -19.85
CA ALA A 41 -9.08 -24.16 -19.90
C ALA A 41 -9.73 -24.52 -18.56
N PHE A 42 -9.04 -24.24 -17.43
CA PHE A 42 -9.61 -24.42 -16.11
C PHE A 42 -10.78 -23.46 -15.83
N GLU A 43 -10.64 -22.17 -16.17
CA GLU A 43 -11.69 -21.17 -15.99
C GLU A 43 -12.95 -21.53 -16.80
N ARG A 44 -12.79 -21.99 -18.06
CA ARG A 44 -13.89 -22.51 -18.87
C ARG A 44 -14.57 -23.73 -18.24
N ALA A 45 -13.78 -24.70 -17.76
CA ALA A 45 -14.33 -25.89 -17.11
C ALA A 45 -15.09 -25.56 -15.81
N LEU A 46 -14.63 -24.54 -15.07
CA LEU A 46 -15.30 -24.03 -13.88
C LEU A 46 -16.62 -23.32 -14.23
N ASP A 47 -16.64 -22.52 -15.30
CA ASP A 47 -17.86 -21.90 -15.82
C ASP A 47 -18.92 -22.92 -16.19
N ASP A 48 -18.54 -23.94 -16.99
CA ASP A 48 -19.44 -25.01 -17.39
C ASP A 48 -20.02 -25.74 -16.17
N TYR A 49 -19.17 -26.02 -15.18
CA TYR A 49 -19.58 -26.66 -13.93
C TYR A 49 -20.57 -25.83 -13.11
N LEU A 50 -20.35 -24.52 -13.00
CA LEU A 50 -21.23 -23.62 -12.25
C LEU A 50 -22.58 -23.42 -12.96
N LEU A 51 -22.56 -23.34 -14.30
CA LEU A 51 -23.74 -23.04 -15.11
C LEU A 51 -24.56 -24.29 -15.46
N ASP A 52 -24.03 -25.48 -15.23
CA ASP A 52 -24.75 -26.75 -15.36
C ASP A 52 -26.03 -26.75 -14.49
N PRO A 53 -27.23 -26.87 -15.09
CA PRO A 53 -28.48 -26.91 -14.35
C PRO A 53 -28.54 -28.00 -13.28
N SER A 54 -27.85 -29.12 -13.51
CA SER A 54 -27.77 -30.23 -12.55
C SER A 54 -26.78 -29.95 -11.41
N ALA A 55 -25.97 -28.89 -11.49
CA ALA A 55 -25.07 -28.44 -10.43
C ALA A 55 -25.74 -27.44 -9.49
N ARG A 56 -26.86 -26.82 -9.89
CA ARG A 56 -27.59 -25.84 -9.06
C ARG A 56 -27.92 -26.31 -7.66
N ALA A 57 -28.26 -27.59 -7.51
CA ALA A 57 -28.57 -28.18 -6.20
C ALA A 57 -27.37 -28.15 -5.25
N VAL A 58 -26.13 -28.17 -5.77
CA VAL A 58 -24.90 -28.09 -4.98
C VAL A 58 -24.75 -26.71 -4.33
N TRP A 59 -25.16 -25.65 -5.03
CA TRP A 59 -25.00 -24.25 -4.63
C TRP A 59 -26.18 -23.67 -3.85
N THR A 60 -27.25 -24.46 -3.68
CA THR A 60 -28.42 -24.02 -2.91
C THR A 60 -28.16 -24.25 -1.42
N PRO A 61 -28.28 -23.25 -0.53
CA PRO A 61 -28.03 -23.42 0.89
C PRO A 61 -28.92 -24.52 1.51
N PRO A 62 -28.38 -25.39 2.39
CA PRO A 62 -29.18 -26.38 3.09
C PRO A 62 -30.23 -25.68 3.96
N GLY A 63 -31.51 -25.89 3.64
CA GLY A 63 -32.67 -25.23 4.28
C GLY A 63 -33.66 -24.63 3.30
N LYS A 64 -33.30 -24.47 2.02
CA LYS A 64 -34.24 -24.15 0.92
C LYS A 64 -34.21 -25.23 -0.14
N ARG A 65 -34.71 -26.44 0.18
CA ARG A 65 -35.16 -27.34 -0.89
C ARG A 65 -36.52 -26.85 -1.36
N SER A 66 -36.64 -26.71 -2.68
CA SER A 66 -37.82 -26.24 -3.39
C SER A 66 -39.06 -27.05 -3.02
N GLY A 67 -40.10 -26.35 -2.55
CA GLY A 67 -41.48 -26.86 -2.50
C GLY A 67 -41.92 -27.33 -1.12
N GLU A 68 -42.26 -26.40 -0.22
CA GLU A 68 -43.31 -26.55 0.79
C GLU A 68 -43.54 -25.19 1.47
N GLU A 69 -44.41 -24.37 0.87
CA GLU A 69 -45.20 -23.44 1.66
C GLU A 69 -46.17 -24.29 2.49
N ASN A 70 -45.83 -24.67 3.72
CA ASN A 70 -46.83 -25.11 4.70
C ASN A 70 -46.32 -25.02 6.14
N ARG A 71 -46.90 -24.07 6.88
CA ARG A 71 -47.25 -24.08 8.30
C ARG A 71 -46.21 -24.69 9.27
N GLU A 72 -45.36 -23.83 9.84
CA GLU A 72 -44.74 -24.10 11.14
C GLU A 72 -45.77 -23.90 12.26
N GLU A 73 -46.17 -24.99 12.94
CA GLU A 73 -46.76 -24.90 14.28
C GLU A 73 -45.65 -24.67 15.31
N PRO A 74 -45.82 -23.73 16.26
CA PRO A 74 -44.81 -23.42 17.26
C PRO A 74 -44.82 -24.48 18.37
N GLY A 75 -43.72 -25.23 18.53
CA GLY A 75 -43.61 -26.08 19.74
C GLY A 75 -42.62 -27.25 19.75
N LYS A 76 -41.83 -27.52 18.70
CA LYS A 76 -40.81 -28.58 18.76
C LYS A 76 -39.40 -28.04 18.50
N THR A 77 -38.62 -27.98 19.57
CA THR A 77 -37.16 -27.88 19.54
C THR A 77 -36.59 -29.06 18.72
N PRO A 78 -35.73 -28.82 17.72
CA PRO A 78 -35.04 -29.91 17.05
C PRO A 78 -33.97 -30.47 18.01
N SER A 79 -34.11 -31.75 18.35
CA SER A 79 -33.06 -32.52 19.01
C SER A 79 -31.81 -32.53 18.12
N ALA A 80 -30.75 -31.91 18.60
CA ALA A 80 -29.42 -31.99 18.02
C ALA A 80 -28.82 -33.35 18.36
N GLU A 81 -28.77 -34.27 17.39
CA GLU A 81 -27.82 -35.40 17.29
C GLU A 81 -28.31 -36.38 16.21
N THR A 82 -27.95 -36.18 14.94
CA THR A 82 -28.01 -37.24 13.92
C THR A 82 -27.01 -37.00 12.79
N GLY A 83 -25.98 -37.87 12.74
CA GLY A 83 -25.20 -38.29 11.57
C GLY A 83 -24.82 -37.26 10.50
N GLN A 84 -23.57 -36.81 10.48
CA GLN A 84 -22.94 -36.30 9.25
C GLN A 84 -22.99 -37.40 8.17
N THR A 85 -23.68 -37.14 7.05
CA THR A 85 -23.59 -38.00 5.87
C THR A 85 -22.29 -37.72 5.10
N VAL A 86 -21.75 -38.71 4.39
CA VAL A 86 -20.53 -38.54 3.57
C VAL A 86 -20.70 -37.45 2.49
N ASP A 87 -21.92 -37.25 2.01
CA ASP A 87 -22.27 -36.24 1.01
C ASP A 87 -22.16 -34.81 1.55
N ASP A 88 -22.51 -34.58 2.82
CA ASP A 88 -22.46 -33.26 3.45
C ASP A 88 -21.03 -32.73 3.61
N ALA A 89 -20.07 -33.60 3.94
CA ALA A 89 -18.66 -33.25 4.05
C ALA A 89 -18.01 -33.03 2.66
N ALA A 90 -18.40 -33.84 1.66
CA ALA A 90 -17.95 -33.66 0.29
C ALA A 90 -18.45 -32.34 -0.31
N GLN A 91 -19.71 -31.96 -0.01
CA GLN A 91 -20.27 -30.66 -0.40
C GLN A 91 -19.49 -29.51 0.25
N ALA A 92 -19.21 -29.59 1.56
CA ALA A 92 -18.42 -28.57 2.26
C ALA A 92 -17.03 -28.35 1.63
N LEU A 93 -16.33 -29.43 1.29
CA LEU A 93 -15.05 -29.36 0.58
C LEU A 93 -15.19 -28.74 -0.82
N THR A 94 -16.31 -28.97 -1.50
CA THR A 94 -16.55 -28.42 -2.85
C THR A 94 -16.78 -26.89 -2.79
N HIS A 95 -17.57 -26.41 -1.83
CA HIS A 95 -17.78 -24.97 -1.62
C HIS A 95 -16.50 -24.24 -1.21
N LEU A 96 -15.73 -24.83 -0.28
CA LEU A 96 -14.43 -24.27 0.08
C LEU A 96 -13.45 -24.30 -1.11
N GLY A 97 -13.48 -25.37 -1.91
CA GLY A 97 -12.71 -25.48 -3.14
C GLY A 97 -13.06 -24.38 -4.15
N LEU A 98 -14.35 -24.08 -4.31
CA LEU A 98 -14.84 -22.98 -5.16
C LEU A 98 -14.33 -21.62 -4.65
N LEU A 99 -14.48 -21.34 -3.36
CA LEU A 99 -13.98 -20.12 -2.75
C LEU A 99 -12.48 -19.96 -3.01
N VAL A 100 -11.67 -20.99 -2.72
CA VAL A 100 -10.22 -20.94 -2.94
C VAL A 100 -9.89 -20.75 -4.42
N ALA A 101 -10.59 -21.41 -5.33
CA ALA A 101 -10.40 -21.19 -6.77
C ALA A 101 -10.68 -19.74 -7.16
N PHE A 102 -11.75 -19.13 -6.65
CA PHE A 102 -12.08 -17.72 -6.89
C PHE A 102 -11.09 -16.75 -6.27
N LEU A 103 -10.59 -16.99 -5.04
CA LEU A 103 -9.53 -16.16 -4.47
C LEU A 103 -8.29 -16.10 -5.40
N VAL A 104 -7.97 -17.21 -6.08
CA VAL A 104 -6.85 -17.27 -7.03
C VAL A 104 -7.23 -16.67 -8.38
N THR A 105 -8.21 -17.24 -9.09
CA THR A 105 -8.53 -16.87 -10.48
C THR A 105 -9.24 -15.53 -10.59
N ARG A 106 -10.00 -15.13 -9.55
CA ARG A 106 -10.75 -13.87 -9.55
C ARG A 106 -9.98 -12.69 -9.00
N LEU A 107 -9.29 -12.91 -7.89
CA LEU A 107 -8.68 -11.85 -7.09
C LEU A 107 -7.14 -11.90 -7.12
N GLY A 108 -6.57 -12.82 -7.89
CA GLY A 108 -5.13 -12.92 -8.13
C GLY A 108 -4.31 -13.44 -6.96
N HIS A 109 -4.91 -13.96 -5.89
CA HIS A 109 -4.17 -14.39 -4.70
C HIS A 109 -3.44 -15.73 -4.91
N GLY A 110 -2.15 -15.68 -5.24
CA GLY A 110 -1.32 -16.88 -5.46
C GLY A 110 -0.62 -17.44 -4.22
N SER A 111 -0.51 -16.67 -3.13
CA SER A 111 0.22 -17.08 -1.92
C SER A 111 -0.48 -18.23 -1.15
N PRO A 112 0.16 -19.41 -1.01
CA PRO A 112 -0.42 -20.51 -0.23
C PRO A 112 -0.61 -20.18 1.26
N ALA A 113 0.22 -19.31 1.81
CA ALA A 113 0.11 -18.87 3.20
C ALA A 113 -1.14 -17.99 3.39
N LEU A 114 -1.37 -17.03 2.48
CA LEU A 114 -2.55 -16.18 2.50
C LEU A 114 -3.84 -17.00 2.32
N LEU A 115 -3.85 -17.95 1.38
CA LEU A 115 -5.00 -18.85 1.19
C LEU A 115 -5.28 -19.68 2.45
N ALA A 116 -4.25 -20.17 3.15
CA ALA A 116 -4.43 -20.88 4.40
C ALA A 116 -5.02 -19.98 5.50
N HIS A 117 -4.59 -18.72 5.59
CA HIS A 117 -5.19 -17.74 6.49
C HIS A 117 -6.64 -17.39 6.13
N ALA A 118 -6.98 -17.33 4.83
CA ALA A 118 -8.36 -17.14 4.39
C ALA A 118 -9.25 -18.32 4.80
N VAL A 119 -8.78 -19.55 4.64
CA VAL A 119 -9.51 -20.75 5.11
C VAL A 119 -9.64 -20.76 6.62
N GLN A 120 -8.62 -20.33 7.36
CA GLN A 120 -8.68 -20.20 8.81
C GLN A 120 -9.72 -19.17 9.26
N ALA A 121 -9.88 -18.08 8.51
CA ALA A 121 -10.81 -16.99 8.80
C ALA A 121 -12.22 -17.23 8.27
N LEU A 122 -12.56 -18.45 7.81
CA LEU A 122 -13.87 -18.73 7.22
C LEU A 122 -15.06 -18.50 8.18
N ASP A 123 -14.82 -18.67 9.48
CA ASP A 123 -15.80 -18.38 10.54
C ASP A 123 -16.00 -16.84 10.74
N GLU A 124 -15.14 -15.99 10.18
CA GLU A 124 -15.27 -14.53 10.21
C GLU A 124 -16.22 -14.02 9.12
N LYS A 125 -17.14 -13.13 9.48
CA LYS A 125 -18.11 -12.54 8.56
C LYS A 125 -17.45 -11.47 7.68
N PRO A 126 -17.63 -11.52 6.36
CA PRO A 126 -17.27 -10.41 5.49
C PRO A 126 -17.99 -9.12 5.90
N TRP A 127 -17.28 -8.02 5.80
CA TRP A 127 -17.80 -6.68 5.95
C TRP A 127 -18.32 -6.20 4.60
N VAL A 128 -19.44 -5.48 4.60
CA VAL A 128 -20.03 -4.89 3.40
C VAL A 128 -20.37 -3.43 3.70
N ALA A 129 -19.80 -2.51 2.93
CA ALA A 129 -19.98 -1.07 3.10
C ALA A 129 -19.99 -0.37 1.73
N GLY A 130 -21.14 0.14 1.33
CA GLY A 130 -21.32 0.76 0.02
C GLY A 130 -21.00 -0.22 -1.11
N ALA A 131 -20.01 0.14 -1.94
CA ALA A 131 -19.53 -0.67 -3.05
C ALA A 131 -18.47 -1.71 -2.64
N TRP A 132 -18.11 -1.80 -1.36
CA TRP A 132 -16.99 -2.62 -0.90
C TRP A 132 -17.46 -3.82 -0.09
N ALA A 133 -16.81 -4.96 -0.31
CA ALA A 133 -16.88 -6.12 0.56
C ALA A 133 -15.48 -6.65 0.86
N TRP A 134 -15.20 -7.05 2.10
CA TRP A 134 -13.87 -7.53 2.47
C TRP A 134 -13.84 -8.41 3.73
N VAL A 135 -12.72 -9.09 3.91
CA VAL A 135 -12.32 -9.80 5.14
C VAL A 135 -10.91 -9.37 5.52
N ASP A 136 -10.67 -9.00 6.78
CA ASP A 136 -9.35 -8.61 7.27
C ASP A 136 -8.64 -9.80 7.93
N LEU A 137 -7.61 -10.33 7.27
CA LEU A 137 -6.82 -11.44 7.77
C LEU A 137 -5.67 -10.98 8.66
N ARG A 138 -5.35 -11.80 9.66
CA ARG A 138 -4.16 -11.67 10.51
C ARG A 138 -3.11 -12.70 10.08
N LEU A 139 -2.09 -12.24 9.35
CA LEU A 139 -1.00 -13.11 8.89
C LEU A 139 0.05 -13.22 9.99
N SER A 140 0.42 -14.45 10.33
CA SER A 140 1.54 -14.75 11.24
C SER A 140 2.22 -16.03 10.76
N GLU A 141 3.49 -15.94 10.36
CA GLU A 141 4.21 -17.08 9.78
C GLU A 141 4.52 -18.20 10.79
N SER A 142 4.54 -17.93 12.10
CA SER A 142 5.00 -18.92 13.09
C SER A 142 4.39 -18.80 14.50
N GLY A 143 3.46 -17.85 14.72
CA GLY A 143 3.02 -17.47 16.07
C GLY A 143 4.06 -16.68 16.87
N ARG A 144 5.24 -16.44 16.29
CA ARG A 144 6.30 -15.54 16.77
C ARG A 144 6.73 -14.67 15.58
N GLY A 145 5.94 -13.64 15.28
CA GLY A 145 6.06 -12.84 14.06
C GLY A 145 5.18 -11.59 14.14
N VAL A 146 5.48 -10.59 13.29
CA VAL A 146 4.60 -9.43 13.08
C VAL A 146 3.23 -9.98 12.73
N VAL A 147 2.18 -9.57 13.43
CA VAL A 147 0.83 -9.82 12.94
C VAL A 147 0.57 -8.79 11.85
N GLN A 148 0.64 -9.20 10.59
CA GLN A 148 0.35 -8.31 9.49
C GLN A 148 -1.12 -8.37 9.16
N ARG A 149 -1.74 -7.19 9.00
CA ARG A 149 -3.12 -7.10 8.54
C ARG A 149 -3.16 -7.19 7.02
N ARG A 150 -4.00 -8.08 6.51
CA ARG A 150 -4.19 -8.31 5.09
C ARG A 150 -5.67 -8.31 4.75
N ARG A 151 -6.16 -7.25 4.13
CA ARG A 151 -7.53 -7.14 3.64
C ARG A 151 -7.67 -7.90 2.32
N LEU A 152 -8.59 -8.85 2.29
CA LEU A 152 -9.07 -9.49 1.07
C LEU A 152 -10.33 -8.77 0.63
N PHE A 153 -10.22 -7.97 -0.43
CA PHE A 153 -11.37 -7.38 -1.09
C PHE A 153 -12.09 -8.46 -1.88
N LEU A 154 -13.41 -8.54 -1.72
CA LEU A 154 -14.24 -9.56 -2.34
C LEU A 154 -15.11 -8.91 -3.42
N ASP A 155 -15.01 -9.43 -4.63
CA ASP A 155 -15.99 -9.12 -5.65
C ASP A 155 -17.35 -9.78 -5.33
N PRO A 156 -18.47 -9.32 -5.93
CA PRO A 156 -19.80 -9.83 -5.60
C PRO A 156 -19.93 -11.36 -5.69
N THR A 157 -19.31 -11.99 -6.69
CA THR A 157 -19.37 -13.45 -6.88
C THR A 157 -18.55 -14.17 -5.81
N THR A 158 -17.35 -13.68 -5.52
CA THR A 158 -16.48 -14.24 -4.48
C THR A 158 -17.07 -14.03 -3.08
N LEU A 159 -17.78 -12.92 -2.83
CA LEU A 159 -18.51 -12.68 -1.58
C LEU A 159 -19.57 -13.76 -1.34
N VAL A 160 -20.38 -14.09 -2.36
CA VAL A 160 -21.39 -15.15 -2.22
C VAL A 160 -20.75 -16.52 -2.01
N ALA A 161 -19.66 -16.82 -2.72
CA ALA A 161 -18.89 -18.05 -2.50
C ALA A 161 -18.33 -18.13 -1.06
N TRP A 162 -17.87 -17.01 -0.50
CA TRP A 162 -17.43 -16.93 0.90
C TRP A 162 -18.59 -17.23 1.86
N MET A 163 -19.73 -16.57 1.68
CA MET A 163 -20.93 -16.77 2.51
C MET A 163 -21.42 -18.22 2.45
N HIS A 164 -21.38 -18.84 1.28
CA HIS A 164 -21.75 -20.25 1.10
C HIS A 164 -20.78 -21.18 1.84
N ALA A 165 -19.47 -21.02 1.64
CA ALA A 165 -18.45 -21.80 2.34
C ALA A 165 -18.54 -21.62 3.86
N GLN A 166 -18.77 -20.39 4.34
CA GLN A 166 -19.01 -20.08 5.74
C GLN A 166 -20.26 -20.80 6.29
N GLY A 167 -21.38 -20.77 5.54
CA GLY A 167 -22.64 -21.39 5.96
C GLY A 167 -22.53 -22.89 6.20
N ILE A 168 -21.53 -23.56 5.62
CA ILE A 168 -21.27 -24.99 5.81
C ILE A 168 -19.90 -25.29 6.42
N ALA A 169 -19.21 -24.27 6.95
CA ALA A 169 -17.86 -24.39 7.52
C ALA A 169 -17.80 -25.35 8.73
N ALA A 170 -18.90 -25.46 9.49
CA ALA A 170 -19.02 -26.39 10.61
C ALA A 170 -18.83 -27.88 10.21
N ARG A 171 -19.00 -28.20 8.91
CA ARG A 171 -18.82 -29.55 8.36
C ARG A 171 -17.38 -29.82 7.89
N LEU A 172 -16.52 -28.81 7.90
CA LEU A 172 -15.13 -28.96 7.52
C LEU A 172 -14.29 -29.51 8.69
N PRO A 173 -13.21 -30.27 8.39
CA PRO A 173 -12.26 -30.68 9.41
C PRO A 173 -11.66 -29.46 10.14
N LYS A 174 -11.59 -29.51 11.47
CA LYS A 174 -10.91 -28.51 12.31
C LYS A 174 -9.59 -29.06 12.89
N PRO A 175 -8.57 -28.21 13.12
CA PRO A 175 -7.35 -28.64 13.80
C PRO A 175 -7.66 -29.02 15.26
N ARG A 176 -6.83 -29.89 15.86
CA ARG A 176 -6.99 -30.26 17.28
C ARG A 176 -6.79 -29.03 18.18
N GLU A 177 -7.52 -29.00 19.29
CA GLU A 177 -7.32 -27.99 20.32
C GLU A 177 -5.85 -27.99 20.82
N GLY A 178 -5.30 -26.82 21.11
CA GLY A 178 -3.88 -26.67 21.50
C GLY A 178 -2.85 -26.82 20.37
N THR A 179 -3.27 -27.01 19.10
CA THR A 179 -2.32 -27.06 17.97
C THR A 179 -1.53 -25.76 17.85
N LYS A 180 -0.20 -25.86 17.76
CA LYS A 180 0.72 -24.72 17.64
C LYS A 180 0.42 -23.88 16.38
N PRO A 181 0.63 -22.55 16.39
CA PRO A 181 0.29 -21.67 15.27
C PRO A 181 0.80 -22.13 13.89
N GLY A 182 2.08 -22.48 13.76
CA GLY A 182 2.63 -22.96 12.48
C GLY A 182 2.04 -24.30 12.01
N GLN A 183 1.71 -25.21 12.93
CA GLN A 183 1.03 -26.47 12.61
C GLN A 183 -0.43 -26.24 12.20
N ARG A 184 -1.08 -25.26 12.81
CA ARG A 184 -2.44 -24.83 12.48
C ARG A 184 -2.51 -24.24 11.08
N LEU A 185 -1.56 -23.38 10.73
CA LEU A 185 -1.45 -22.83 9.38
C LEU A 185 -1.19 -23.95 8.34
N GLY A 186 -0.29 -24.88 8.66
CA GLY A 186 -0.03 -26.06 7.83
C GLY A 186 -1.26 -26.95 7.64
N PHE A 187 -2.13 -27.07 8.65
CA PHE A 187 -3.41 -27.77 8.55
C PHE A 187 -4.34 -27.07 7.55
N TYR A 188 -4.55 -25.76 7.67
CA TYR A 188 -5.44 -25.03 6.77
C TYR A 188 -4.92 -24.97 5.33
N ARG A 189 -3.59 -24.93 5.13
CA ARG A 189 -2.99 -25.09 3.80
C ARG A 189 -3.37 -26.43 3.16
N LYS A 190 -3.26 -27.54 3.92
CA LYS A 190 -3.66 -28.87 3.44
C LYS A 190 -5.17 -28.95 3.18
N LEU A 191 -5.98 -28.29 4.01
CA LEU A 191 -7.42 -28.22 3.82
C LEU A 191 -7.79 -27.47 2.52
N ALA A 192 -7.13 -26.35 2.23
CA ALA A 192 -7.30 -25.63 0.97
C ALA A 192 -6.96 -26.51 -0.24
N GLN A 193 -5.79 -27.16 -0.22
CA GLN A 193 -5.34 -28.06 -1.29
C GLN A 193 -6.31 -29.25 -1.49
N ARG A 194 -6.78 -29.87 -0.39
CA ARG A 194 -7.75 -30.96 -0.44
C ARG A 194 -9.09 -30.50 -1.02
N SER A 195 -9.59 -29.35 -0.59
CA SER A 195 -10.86 -28.78 -1.04
C SER A 195 -10.82 -28.45 -2.54
N PHE A 196 -9.72 -27.86 -3.01
CA PHE A 196 -9.50 -27.63 -4.44
C PHE A 196 -9.50 -28.94 -5.25
N LYS A 197 -8.81 -29.99 -4.78
CA LYS A 197 -8.86 -31.30 -5.45
C LYS A 197 -10.27 -31.90 -5.50
N HIS A 198 -11.08 -31.69 -4.46
CA HIS A 198 -12.48 -32.10 -4.46
C HIS A 198 -13.31 -31.33 -5.50
N LEU A 199 -13.12 -30.02 -5.64
CA LEU A 199 -13.74 -29.23 -6.71
C LEU A 199 -13.33 -29.76 -8.09
N VAL A 200 -12.04 -29.96 -8.34
CA VAL A 200 -11.55 -30.51 -9.63
C VAL A 200 -12.20 -31.84 -9.94
N LYS A 201 -12.29 -32.75 -8.97
CA LYS A 201 -12.98 -34.03 -9.14
C LYS A 201 -14.46 -33.84 -9.49
N ALA A 202 -15.15 -32.90 -8.84
CA ALA A 202 -16.55 -32.62 -9.13
C ALA A 202 -16.77 -32.08 -10.55
N ILE A 203 -15.86 -31.22 -11.02
CA ILE A 203 -15.83 -30.72 -12.41
C ILE A 203 -15.59 -31.89 -13.39
N THR A 204 -14.58 -32.73 -13.13
CA THR A 204 -14.23 -33.85 -14.03
C THR A 204 -15.32 -34.91 -14.14
N VAL A 205 -16.00 -35.24 -13.03
CA VAL A 205 -17.11 -36.22 -13.02
C VAL A 205 -18.25 -35.80 -13.94
N ARG A 206 -18.39 -34.49 -14.21
CA ARG A 206 -19.43 -33.94 -15.08
C ARG A 206 -18.98 -33.78 -16.54
N GLY A 207 -17.85 -34.37 -16.91
CA GLY A 207 -17.40 -34.49 -18.30
C GLY A 207 -16.47 -33.37 -18.77
N SER A 208 -16.21 -32.34 -17.96
CA SER A 208 -15.27 -31.27 -18.32
C SER A 208 -13.82 -31.74 -18.13
N ARG A 209 -12.98 -31.57 -19.17
CA ARG A 209 -11.54 -31.85 -19.09
C ARG A 209 -10.86 -30.77 -18.27
N VAL A 210 -10.23 -31.15 -17.15
CA VAL A 210 -9.50 -30.23 -16.28
C VAL A 210 -7.99 -30.39 -16.49
N THR A 211 -7.33 -29.32 -16.90
CA THR A 211 -5.87 -29.23 -17.12
C THR A 211 -5.10 -28.99 -15.82
N ILE A 212 -5.66 -28.21 -14.90
CA ILE A 212 -5.04 -27.85 -13.61
C ILE A 212 -5.57 -28.76 -12.49
N GLY A 213 -4.75 -29.73 -12.09
CA GLY A 213 -5.11 -30.74 -11.07
C GLY A 213 -4.74 -30.40 -9.62
N SER A 214 -4.04 -29.30 -9.36
CA SER A 214 -3.61 -28.92 -8.02
C SER A 214 -3.63 -27.41 -7.78
N LEU A 215 -3.84 -27.02 -6.52
CA LEU A 215 -3.91 -25.61 -6.13
C LEU A 215 -2.58 -24.88 -6.39
N ASP A 216 -1.45 -25.54 -6.15
CA ASP A 216 -0.13 -24.93 -6.38
C ASP A 216 0.10 -24.62 -7.87
N VAL A 217 -0.40 -25.47 -8.77
CA VAL A 217 -0.35 -25.22 -10.23
C VAL A 217 -1.28 -24.08 -10.61
N LEU A 218 -2.48 -24.00 -10.04
CA LEU A 218 -3.41 -22.89 -10.26
C LEU A 218 -2.78 -21.55 -9.83
N CYS A 219 -2.20 -21.51 -8.63
CA CYS A 219 -1.50 -20.33 -8.13
C CYS A 219 -0.37 -19.91 -9.06
N LYS A 220 0.50 -20.84 -9.48
CA LYS A 220 1.61 -20.54 -10.39
C LYS A 220 1.12 -19.98 -11.72
N ALA A 221 0.14 -20.62 -12.36
CA ALA A 221 -0.41 -20.14 -13.62
C ALA A 221 -1.03 -18.74 -13.49
N GLN A 222 -1.75 -18.49 -12.39
CA GLN A 222 -2.31 -17.16 -12.11
C GLN A 222 -1.23 -16.10 -11.90
N ILE A 223 -0.16 -16.41 -11.15
CA ILE A 223 0.94 -15.47 -10.96
C ILE A 223 1.62 -15.16 -12.29
N GLN A 224 1.75 -16.14 -13.19
CA GLN A 224 2.31 -15.92 -14.52
C GLN A 224 1.41 -15.03 -15.37
N ARG A 225 0.09 -15.21 -15.32
CA ARG A 225 -0.88 -14.27 -15.93
C ARG A 225 -0.69 -12.85 -15.39
N LEU A 226 -0.58 -12.67 -14.07
CA LEU A 226 -0.33 -11.35 -13.48
C LEU A 226 1.01 -10.74 -13.91
N ARG A 227 2.06 -11.55 -14.10
CA ARG A 227 3.35 -11.05 -14.60
C ARG A 227 3.28 -10.56 -16.05
N MET A 228 2.32 -11.05 -16.83
CA MET A 228 2.09 -10.67 -18.22
C MET A 228 1.15 -9.47 -18.36
N ASP A 229 0.02 -9.51 -17.64
CA ASP A 229 -1.09 -8.58 -17.86
C ASP A 229 -1.12 -7.41 -16.84
N SER A 230 -0.33 -7.51 -15.76
CA SER A 230 -0.28 -6.54 -14.67
C SER A 230 1.15 -6.04 -14.41
N MET A 231 1.35 -5.40 -13.27
CA MET A 231 2.65 -4.94 -12.79
C MET A 231 3.41 -6.05 -12.06
N PRO A 232 4.71 -6.27 -12.36
CA PRO A 232 5.52 -7.27 -11.66
C PRO A 232 5.47 -7.14 -10.14
N LEU A 233 5.41 -5.91 -9.62
CA LEU A 233 5.24 -5.65 -8.19
C LEU A 233 3.99 -6.33 -7.61
N LEU A 234 2.84 -6.20 -8.28
CA LEU A 234 1.58 -6.79 -7.82
C LEU A 234 1.60 -8.32 -7.95
N ALA A 235 2.24 -8.86 -8.98
CA ALA A 235 2.41 -10.30 -9.12
C ALA A 235 3.30 -10.90 -8.01
N THR A 236 4.44 -10.26 -7.73
CA THR A 236 5.35 -10.66 -6.64
C THR A 236 4.66 -10.56 -5.27
N PHE A 237 3.85 -9.52 -5.08
CA PHE A 237 3.04 -9.35 -3.87
C PHE A 237 1.93 -10.39 -3.74
N ALA A 238 1.24 -10.72 -4.84
CA ALA A 238 0.20 -11.73 -4.91
C ALA A 238 0.74 -13.14 -4.63
N GLU A 239 1.98 -13.42 -5.05
CA GLU A 239 2.72 -14.66 -4.79
C GLU A 239 3.13 -14.78 -3.31
N GLY A 240 3.24 -13.64 -2.61
CA GLY A 240 3.60 -13.58 -1.19
C GLY A 240 5.10 -13.51 -0.94
N GLU A 241 5.90 -13.08 -1.92
CA GLU A 241 7.36 -12.92 -1.81
C GLU A 241 7.77 -11.73 -0.93
N PHE A 242 6.86 -10.78 -0.70
CA PHE A 242 7.01 -9.77 0.33
C PHE A 242 5.64 -9.41 0.87
N SER A 243 5.64 -8.68 1.98
CA SER A 243 4.45 -8.32 2.71
C SER A 243 4.13 -6.85 2.61
N SER A 244 2.86 -6.46 2.79
CA SER A 244 2.47 -5.06 2.93
C SER A 244 1.19 -5.05 3.73
N SER A 245 1.21 -4.32 4.85
CA SER A 245 0.04 -4.24 5.73
C SER A 245 -1.01 -3.36 5.10
N SER A 246 -2.25 -3.85 5.08
CA SER A 246 -3.42 -3.09 4.65
C SER A 246 -3.67 -1.88 5.54
N LEU A 247 -4.32 -0.86 4.97
CA LEU A 247 -4.84 0.28 5.75
C LEU A 247 -5.59 -0.18 6.99
N GLU A 248 -5.32 0.52 8.10
CA GLU A 248 -6.07 0.29 9.32
C GLU A 248 -7.56 0.43 9.05
N ILE A 249 -8.36 -0.47 9.61
CA ILE A 249 -9.80 -0.49 9.36
C ILE A 249 -10.50 0.82 9.75
N GLY A 250 -10.10 1.48 10.84
CA GLY A 250 -10.60 2.83 11.16
C GLY A 250 -10.27 3.87 10.08
N THR A 251 -9.06 3.81 9.53
CA THR A 251 -8.66 4.65 8.39
C THR A 251 -9.45 4.27 7.13
N TRP A 252 -9.57 2.99 6.80
CA TRP A 252 -10.33 2.51 5.66
C TRP A 252 -11.79 2.96 5.71
N LEU A 253 -12.47 2.72 6.83
CA LEU A 253 -13.87 3.11 7.03
C LEU A 253 -14.05 4.62 6.89
N ARG A 254 -13.14 5.43 7.47
CA ARG A 254 -13.13 6.89 7.28
C ARG A 254 -13.04 7.25 5.80
N LEU A 255 -12.10 6.65 5.06
CA LEU A 255 -11.88 6.95 3.63
C LEU A 255 -13.04 6.52 2.73
N ILE A 256 -13.84 5.53 3.13
CA ILE A 256 -15.04 5.13 2.39
C ILE A 256 -16.35 5.75 2.93
N GLY A 257 -16.28 6.63 3.94
CA GLY A 257 -17.46 7.33 4.48
C GLY A 257 -18.36 6.46 5.38
N HIS A 258 -17.75 5.58 6.16
CA HIS A 258 -18.41 4.67 7.11
C HIS A 258 -17.78 4.76 8.51
N ARG A 259 -18.48 4.28 9.53
CA ARG A 259 -17.98 4.17 10.91
C ARG A 259 -17.85 2.71 11.30
N ALA A 260 -16.94 2.44 12.24
CA ALA A 260 -16.89 1.15 12.89
C ALA A 260 -18.15 0.94 13.75
N PRO A 261 -18.69 -0.29 13.84
CA PRO A 261 -19.71 -0.63 14.81
C PRO A 261 -19.25 -0.34 16.24
N GLU A 262 -20.18 0.04 17.13
CA GLU A 262 -19.88 0.20 18.56
C GLU A 262 -19.25 -1.11 19.11
N GLY A 263 -18.08 -1.00 19.73
CA GLY A 263 -17.30 -2.14 20.23
C GLY A 263 -16.33 -2.80 19.23
N ALA A 264 -16.39 -2.48 17.92
CA ALA A 264 -15.41 -2.95 16.94
C ALA A 264 -14.05 -2.24 17.08
N GLU A 265 -14.07 -0.97 17.49
CA GLU A 265 -12.85 -0.26 17.92
C GLU A 265 -12.29 -0.85 19.21
N ALA A 266 -13.15 -1.24 20.16
CA ALA A 266 -12.75 -1.94 21.40
C ALA A 266 -12.06 -3.27 21.08
N ALA A 267 -12.61 -4.08 20.17
CA ALA A 267 -12.00 -5.36 19.73
C ALA A 267 -10.64 -5.21 19.03
N GLN A 268 -10.30 -3.99 18.58
CA GLN A 268 -9.03 -3.66 17.93
C GLN A 268 -8.08 -2.88 18.87
N SER A 269 -8.61 -2.15 19.85
CA SER A 269 -7.84 -1.57 20.95
C SER A 269 -7.51 -2.61 22.04
N ILE A 270 -8.16 -3.79 22.06
CA ILE A 270 -7.73 -4.97 22.84
C ILE A 270 -6.29 -5.39 22.48
N GLU A 271 -5.72 -4.92 21.36
CA GLU A 271 -4.30 -5.13 21.02
C GLU A 271 -3.31 -4.42 21.97
N LYS A 272 -3.77 -3.57 22.92
CA LYS A 272 -2.96 -3.15 24.08
C LYS A 272 -3.18 -3.98 25.35
N GLU A 273 -4.32 -4.66 25.51
CA GLU A 273 -4.73 -5.26 26.80
C GLU A 273 -4.60 -6.78 26.87
N ASP A 274 -4.54 -7.50 25.74
CA ASP A 274 -4.34 -8.97 25.75
C ASP A 274 -2.86 -9.40 25.77
N ALA A 275 -1.94 -8.44 25.82
CA ALA A 275 -0.62 -8.67 26.41
C ALA A 275 -0.83 -8.60 27.93
N GLY A 276 -1.22 -9.72 28.53
CA GLY A 276 -1.43 -9.82 29.97
C GLY A 276 -0.37 -9.05 30.74
N SER A 277 -0.81 -8.27 31.73
CA SER A 277 0.03 -7.55 32.67
C SER A 277 0.78 -8.53 33.58
N GLU A 278 1.59 -9.42 33.00
CA GLU A 278 2.70 -9.98 33.74
C GLU A 278 3.69 -8.82 33.90
N GLY A 279 3.77 -8.30 35.13
CA GLY A 279 4.83 -7.39 35.53
C GLY A 279 6.20 -7.92 35.12
N PRO A 280 7.24 -7.07 35.08
CA PRO A 280 8.50 -7.36 34.40
C PRO A 280 9.01 -8.75 34.77
N LEU A 281 8.83 -9.72 33.86
CA LEU A 281 9.54 -10.98 33.95
C LEU A 281 11.03 -10.63 33.83
N PRO A 282 11.90 -11.25 34.64
CA PRO A 282 13.33 -11.03 34.52
C PRO A 282 13.74 -11.28 33.07
N VAL A 283 14.51 -10.35 32.51
CA VAL A 283 15.08 -10.39 31.14
C VAL A 283 15.91 -11.67 31.02
N ALA A 284 15.25 -12.79 30.71
CA ALA A 284 15.91 -14.03 30.44
C ALA A 284 16.43 -13.92 29.01
N GLU A 285 17.73 -13.70 28.86
CA GLU A 285 18.41 -13.67 27.56
C GLU A 285 17.89 -14.80 26.66
N GLY A 286 17.11 -14.45 25.63
CA GLY A 286 16.42 -15.42 24.79
C GLY A 286 17.37 -16.46 24.17
N PRO A 287 16.87 -17.66 23.81
CA PRO A 287 17.70 -18.73 23.29
C PRO A 287 18.42 -18.32 22.00
N LEU A 288 19.76 -18.29 22.03
CA LEU A 288 20.57 -18.13 20.82
C LEU A 288 20.47 -19.37 19.97
N HIS A 289 19.93 -19.24 18.75
CA HIS A 289 19.86 -20.36 17.83
C HIS A 289 21.25 -20.56 17.20
N GLY A 290 21.85 -21.72 17.45
CA GLY A 290 23.04 -22.14 16.72
C GLY A 290 22.64 -22.52 15.29
N ILE A 291 23.55 -22.34 14.33
CA ILE A 291 23.38 -22.88 12.99
C ILE A 291 23.36 -24.41 13.12
N ASP A 292 22.28 -25.06 12.68
CA ASP A 292 22.33 -26.48 12.39
C ASP A 292 23.29 -26.67 11.22
N GLN A 293 24.36 -27.45 11.41
CA GLN A 293 25.41 -27.66 10.39
C GLN A 293 24.91 -28.23 9.05
N LYS A 294 23.62 -28.59 8.96
CA LYS A 294 22.95 -29.08 7.74
C LYS A 294 22.35 -27.97 6.87
N GLU A 295 22.17 -26.74 7.37
CA GLU A 295 21.80 -25.60 6.53
C GLU A 295 23.07 -24.91 6.03
N ASP A 296 23.62 -25.44 4.94
CA ASP A 296 24.77 -24.88 4.23
C ASP A 296 24.36 -23.57 3.54
N SER A 297 24.19 -22.49 4.31
CA SER A 297 24.02 -21.15 3.75
C SER A 297 25.35 -20.75 3.14
N SER A 298 25.41 -20.63 1.82
CA SER A 298 26.62 -20.24 1.11
C SER A 298 27.24 -18.99 1.76
N ALA A 299 28.57 -18.97 1.91
CA ALA A 299 29.29 -17.79 2.41
C ALA A 299 28.95 -16.50 1.64
N ALA A 300 28.44 -16.62 0.41
CA ALA A 300 27.95 -15.52 -0.42
C ALA A 300 26.67 -14.83 0.11
N GLU A 301 25.84 -15.51 0.91
CA GLU A 301 24.64 -14.92 1.54
C GLU A 301 24.96 -14.00 2.73
N GLN A 302 26.16 -14.12 3.30
CA GLN A 302 26.57 -13.39 4.51
C GLN A 302 27.32 -12.08 4.20
N LEU A 303 27.98 -11.98 3.05
CA LEU A 303 28.87 -10.86 2.70
C LEU A 303 28.08 -9.62 2.27
N LEU A 304 28.04 -8.56 3.09
CA LEU A 304 27.60 -7.22 2.67
C LEU A 304 28.74 -6.47 1.94
N GLU A 305 28.44 -5.39 1.22
CA GLU A 305 29.47 -4.50 0.60
C GLU A 305 30.46 -4.00 1.69
N GLY A 306 29.95 -3.84 2.92
CA GLY A 306 30.66 -3.64 4.19
C GLY A 306 31.83 -4.58 4.48
N ASP A 307 31.74 -5.84 4.07
CA ASP A 307 32.77 -6.85 4.34
C ASP A 307 33.98 -6.74 3.41
N HIS A 308 33.94 -5.85 2.41
CA HIS A 308 35.04 -5.63 1.47
C HIS A 308 35.92 -4.42 1.83
N TRP A 309 35.47 -3.52 2.72
CA TRP A 309 36.28 -2.37 3.16
C TRP A 309 37.52 -2.84 3.91
N GLN A 310 38.68 -2.21 3.70
CA GLN A 310 39.93 -2.60 4.38
C GLN A 310 40.21 -1.77 5.65
N ASP A 311 39.34 -0.81 5.93
CA ASP A 311 39.43 0.21 6.98
C ASP A 311 38.13 0.31 7.81
N GLY A 312 38.22 0.94 8.98
CA GLY A 312 37.09 1.17 9.90
C GLY A 312 36.76 0.01 10.85
N VAL A 313 35.71 0.18 11.65
CA VAL A 313 35.35 -0.71 12.77
C VAL A 313 35.10 -2.16 12.33
N ILE A 314 34.59 -2.37 11.12
CA ILE A 314 34.35 -3.70 10.56
C ILE A 314 35.66 -4.41 10.17
N ALA A 315 36.63 -3.68 9.64
CA ALA A 315 37.97 -4.23 9.41
C ALA A 315 38.65 -4.60 10.73
N ASP A 316 38.56 -3.72 11.72
CA ASP A 316 39.09 -3.95 13.08
C ASP A 316 38.44 -5.20 13.72
N LEU A 317 37.11 -5.35 13.63
CA LEU A 317 36.39 -6.53 14.12
C LEU A 317 36.78 -7.83 13.39
N ARG A 318 37.03 -7.76 12.08
CA ARG A 318 37.51 -8.91 11.30
C ARG A 318 38.92 -9.31 11.74
N ALA A 319 39.82 -8.36 11.93
CA ALA A 319 41.17 -8.62 12.41
C ALA A 319 41.13 -9.28 13.81
N ALA A 320 40.38 -8.70 14.75
CA ALA A 320 40.21 -9.22 16.10
C ALA A 320 39.68 -10.67 16.14
N LEU A 321 38.65 -10.98 15.33
CA LEU A 321 38.04 -12.33 15.30
C LEU A 321 38.79 -13.34 14.40
N SER A 322 39.79 -12.88 13.66
CA SER A 322 40.71 -13.74 12.90
C SER A 322 41.85 -14.28 13.78
N ALA A 323 42.17 -13.58 14.88
CA ALA A 323 43.12 -14.06 15.88
C ALA A 323 42.66 -15.38 16.55
N PRO A 324 43.57 -16.13 17.20
CA PRO A 324 43.20 -17.27 18.02
C PRO A 324 42.18 -16.87 19.10
N ARG A 325 41.21 -17.74 19.41
CA ARG A 325 40.12 -17.41 20.35
C ARG A 325 40.61 -16.91 21.71
N ALA A 326 41.78 -17.38 22.17
CA ALA A 326 42.40 -16.92 23.42
C ALA A 326 42.72 -15.42 23.43
N ALA A 327 43.00 -14.82 22.27
CA ALA A 327 43.32 -13.40 22.13
C ALA A 327 42.07 -12.51 21.99
N TRP A 328 40.90 -13.06 21.65
CA TRP A 328 39.71 -12.28 21.31
C TRP A 328 39.30 -11.28 22.40
N LYS A 329 39.44 -11.65 23.69
CA LYS A 329 39.12 -10.75 24.79
C LYS A 329 39.99 -9.49 24.76
N GLN A 330 41.30 -9.66 24.62
CA GLN A 330 42.26 -8.56 24.58
C GLN A 330 42.05 -7.67 23.34
N GLU A 331 41.88 -8.29 22.17
CA GLU A 331 41.68 -7.56 20.91
C GLU A 331 40.38 -6.73 20.92
N LEU A 332 39.27 -7.31 21.41
CA LEU A 332 38.00 -6.61 21.50
C LEU A 332 38.01 -5.54 22.59
N ASP A 333 38.65 -5.78 23.74
CA ASP A 333 38.82 -4.77 24.81
C ASP A 333 39.65 -3.57 24.32
N ALA A 334 40.71 -3.81 23.53
CA ALA A 334 41.49 -2.74 22.90
C ALA A 334 40.65 -1.90 21.92
N LEU A 335 39.82 -2.55 21.11
CA LEU A 335 38.92 -1.86 20.18
C LEU A 335 37.84 -1.05 20.91
N ILE A 336 37.28 -1.56 22.02
CA ILE A 336 36.36 -0.81 22.89
C ILE A 336 37.05 0.44 23.46
N GLY A 337 38.32 0.33 23.87
CA GLY A 337 39.12 1.45 24.35
C GLY A 337 39.30 2.54 23.30
N LYS A 338 39.66 2.15 22.07
CA LYS A 338 39.77 3.06 20.91
C LYS A 338 38.46 3.82 20.66
N LEU A 339 37.33 3.10 20.57
CA LEU A 339 36.02 3.70 20.33
C LEU A 339 35.54 4.59 21.48
N THR A 340 35.95 4.29 22.72
CA THR A 340 35.65 5.14 23.87
C THR A 340 36.38 6.49 23.79
N ALA A 341 37.63 6.50 23.29
CA ALA A 341 38.38 7.73 23.09
C ALA A 341 37.81 8.63 21.98
N GLU A 342 37.11 8.05 21.00
CA GLU A 342 36.44 8.75 19.91
C GLU A 342 35.07 9.36 20.32
N GLY A 343 34.60 9.08 21.54
CA GLY A 343 33.43 9.72 22.14
C GLY A 343 32.07 9.31 21.56
N GLU A 344 31.08 10.21 21.67
CA GLU A 344 29.67 9.93 21.34
C GLU A 344 29.45 9.59 19.85
N ALA A 345 30.35 10.04 18.97
CA ALA A 345 30.33 9.74 17.54
C ALA A 345 30.52 8.24 17.23
N GLN A 346 30.99 7.45 18.20
CA GLN A 346 31.19 6.00 18.07
C GLN A 346 30.43 5.19 19.14
N ALA A 347 29.45 5.80 19.83
CA ALA A 347 28.76 5.15 20.94
C ALA A 347 28.08 3.83 20.53
N THR A 348 27.36 3.82 19.40
CA THR A 348 26.74 2.61 18.84
C THR A 348 27.79 1.59 18.40
N ALA A 349 28.89 2.04 17.79
CA ALA A 349 29.98 1.14 17.41
C ALA A 349 30.58 0.43 18.63
N ARG A 350 30.79 1.17 19.72
CA ARG A 350 31.26 0.63 20.99
C ARG A 350 30.27 -0.39 21.57
N LEU A 351 28.97 -0.16 21.47
CA LEU A 351 27.94 -1.12 21.90
C LEU A 351 28.00 -2.42 21.08
N VAL A 352 28.18 -2.34 19.76
CA VAL A 352 28.33 -3.52 18.88
C VAL A 352 29.57 -4.34 19.24
N VAL A 353 30.72 -3.70 19.44
CA VAL A 353 31.96 -4.40 19.83
C VAL A 353 31.82 -5.01 21.22
N SER A 354 31.23 -4.28 22.17
CA SER A 354 30.96 -4.76 23.54
C SER A 354 30.02 -5.97 23.55
N TRP A 355 28.99 -5.95 22.71
CA TRP A 355 28.08 -7.07 22.52
C TRP A 355 28.78 -8.31 21.97
N LEU A 356 29.60 -8.17 20.92
CA LEU A 356 30.37 -9.29 20.36
C LEU A 356 31.37 -9.86 21.37
N ARG A 357 31.99 -9.01 22.18
CA ARG A 357 32.88 -9.39 23.28
C ARG A 357 32.13 -10.17 24.36
N HIS A 358 30.94 -9.72 24.73
CA HIS A 358 30.05 -10.43 25.63
C HIS A 358 29.64 -11.81 25.07
N LEU A 359 29.20 -11.89 23.81
CA LEU A 359 28.89 -13.15 23.14
C LEU A 359 30.08 -14.12 23.11
N ALA A 360 31.28 -13.60 22.84
CA ALA A 360 32.49 -14.40 22.70
C ALA A 360 33.02 -14.97 24.03
N CYS A 361 32.96 -14.16 25.08
CA CYS A 361 33.75 -14.38 26.30
C CYS A 361 32.90 -14.61 27.56
N GLU A 362 31.64 -14.21 27.57
CA GLU A 362 30.81 -14.23 28.79
C GLU A 362 29.53 -15.04 28.62
N ARG A 363 28.87 -14.91 27.46
CA ARG A 363 27.56 -15.51 27.26
C ARG A 363 27.63 -17.02 27.09
N LYS A 364 26.84 -17.71 27.92
CA LYS A 364 26.65 -19.16 27.85
C LYS A 364 25.27 -19.47 27.27
N ASN A 365 25.22 -20.33 26.26
CA ASN A 365 23.99 -20.89 25.72
C ASN A 365 23.86 -22.35 26.14
N LYS A 366 22.78 -22.70 26.85
CA LYS A 366 22.59 -24.02 27.47
C LYS A 366 23.83 -24.49 28.27
N GLY A 367 24.42 -23.55 29.03
CA GLY A 367 25.60 -23.80 29.86
C GLY A 367 26.96 -23.84 29.12
N LYS A 368 26.98 -23.72 27.78
CA LYS A 368 28.22 -23.76 26.97
C LYS A 368 28.52 -22.42 26.31
N MET A 369 29.81 -22.12 26.14
CA MET A 369 30.24 -20.96 25.35
C MET A 369 29.86 -21.13 23.87
N LEU A 370 29.54 -20.03 23.20
CA LEU A 370 29.31 -20.02 21.75
C LEU A 370 30.57 -20.45 20.99
N SER A 371 30.39 -21.25 19.94
CA SER A 371 31.51 -21.64 19.06
C SER A 371 32.09 -20.41 18.34
N SER A 372 33.35 -20.51 17.89
CA SER A 372 33.97 -19.42 17.12
C SER A 372 33.22 -19.14 15.82
N GLY A 373 32.66 -20.18 15.19
CA GLY A 373 31.80 -20.04 14.01
C GLY A 373 30.51 -19.26 14.31
N SER A 374 29.85 -19.54 15.44
CA SER A 374 28.64 -18.83 15.85
C SER A 374 28.90 -17.33 16.05
N VAL A 375 29.97 -16.95 16.75
CA VAL A 375 30.30 -15.53 17.00
C VAL A 375 30.62 -14.81 15.68
N ARG A 376 31.43 -15.43 14.82
CA ARG A 376 31.73 -14.88 13.48
C ARG A 376 30.47 -14.74 12.62
N ASN A 377 29.52 -15.66 12.75
CA ASN A 377 28.22 -15.56 12.11
C ASN A 377 27.42 -14.36 12.62
N TYR A 378 27.26 -14.18 13.94
CA TYR A 378 26.58 -12.98 14.48
C TYR A 378 27.25 -11.67 14.02
N ARG A 379 28.59 -11.63 13.98
CA ARG A 379 29.33 -10.48 13.44
C ARG A 379 29.03 -10.23 11.96
N GLY A 380 29.07 -11.27 11.10
CA GLY A 380 28.81 -11.11 9.67
C GLY A 380 27.33 -10.84 9.37
N LEU A 381 26.44 -11.37 10.20
CA LEU A 381 25.01 -11.24 10.03
C LEU A 381 24.50 -9.87 10.51
N LEU A 382 24.99 -9.31 11.63
CA LEU A 382 24.38 -8.13 12.24
C LEU A 382 25.28 -6.88 12.31
N ALA A 383 26.59 -7.03 12.56
CA ALA A 383 27.44 -5.88 12.89
C ALA A 383 27.45 -4.81 11.78
N ASN A 384 27.66 -5.22 10.53
CA ASN A 384 27.63 -4.31 9.37
C ASN A 384 26.28 -3.59 9.27
N ARG A 385 25.19 -4.34 9.41
CA ARG A 385 23.82 -3.81 9.29
C ARG A 385 23.55 -2.76 10.35
N VAL A 386 23.94 -3.05 11.59
CA VAL A 386 23.75 -2.11 12.70
C VAL A 386 24.60 -0.86 12.51
N LEU A 387 25.88 -1.00 12.20
CA LEU A 387 26.76 0.17 12.02
C LEU A 387 26.36 1.04 10.81
N GLU A 388 25.74 0.46 9.79
CA GLU A 388 25.28 1.18 8.61
C GLU A 388 23.93 1.88 8.82
N ASN A 389 23.01 1.28 9.60
CA ASN A 389 21.62 1.70 9.68
C ASN A 389 21.22 2.34 11.02
N LEU A 390 21.96 2.12 12.11
CA LEU A 390 21.72 2.80 13.38
C LEU A 390 22.50 4.11 13.44
N PRO A 391 21.99 5.12 14.19
CA PRO A 391 22.72 6.35 14.43
C PRO A 391 24.01 6.10 15.23
N ALA A 392 24.91 7.09 15.20
CA ALA A 392 26.17 7.07 15.93
C ALA A 392 26.00 6.88 17.46
N SER A 393 24.86 7.32 18.00
CA SER A 393 24.44 7.08 19.39
C SER A 393 22.96 6.73 19.45
N LEU A 394 22.62 5.81 20.36
CA LEU A 394 21.23 5.43 20.70
C LEU A 394 20.68 6.20 21.90
N THR A 395 21.50 7.03 22.56
CA THR A 395 21.06 7.83 23.70
C THR A 395 20.01 8.85 23.25
N GLY A 396 18.83 8.84 23.90
CA GLY A 396 17.76 9.79 23.60
C GLY A 396 17.06 9.57 22.25
N ILE A 397 17.28 8.43 21.59
CA ILE A 397 16.50 8.07 20.39
C ILE A 397 15.02 7.93 20.76
N ASP A 398 14.12 8.39 19.89
CA ASP A 398 12.67 8.18 20.07
C ASP A 398 12.22 6.82 19.52
N GLU A 399 11.01 6.39 19.91
CA GLU A 399 10.47 5.07 19.57
C GLU A 399 10.36 4.86 18.05
N ASP A 400 9.84 5.84 17.32
CA ASP A 400 9.71 5.78 15.86
C ASP A 400 11.08 5.73 15.19
N ASP A 401 12.04 6.52 15.69
CA ASP A 401 13.38 6.58 15.16
C ASP A 401 14.12 5.27 15.33
N LEU A 402 14.00 4.64 16.51
CA LEU A 402 14.55 3.33 16.81
C LEU A 402 13.88 2.22 16.00
N LEU A 403 12.54 2.27 15.87
CA LEU A 403 11.77 1.28 15.13
C LEU A 403 12.21 1.26 13.66
N ASP A 404 12.20 2.40 13.00
CA ASP A 404 12.68 2.56 11.62
C ASP A 404 14.13 2.06 11.45
N ALA A 405 15.03 2.40 12.39
CA ALA A 405 16.44 1.98 12.30
C ALA A 405 16.57 0.45 12.39
N TYR A 406 15.81 -0.16 13.29
CA TYR A 406 15.72 -1.62 13.40
C TYR A 406 15.08 -2.24 12.16
N LEU A 407 14.06 -1.62 11.58
CA LEU A 407 13.47 -2.06 10.32
C LEU A 407 14.49 -2.02 9.17
N GLU A 408 15.28 -0.95 9.02
CA GLU A 408 16.33 -0.90 7.99
C GLU A 408 17.40 -1.99 8.20
N VAL A 409 17.78 -2.30 9.46
CA VAL A 409 18.64 -3.45 9.77
C VAL A 409 18.02 -4.76 9.25
N VAL A 410 16.74 -4.99 9.50
CA VAL A 410 16.03 -6.20 9.08
C VAL A 410 15.87 -6.26 7.56
N MET A 411 15.62 -5.11 6.93
CA MET A 411 15.34 -4.98 5.50
C MET A 411 16.59 -4.95 4.63
N SER A 412 17.79 -4.84 5.23
CA SER A 412 19.06 -5.17 4.58
C SER A 412 19.26 -6.68 4.33
N ARG A 413 18.21 -7.49 4.53
CA ARG A 413 18.12 -8.90 4.11
C ARG A 413 18.29 -9.04 2.60
N ARG A 414 18.96 -10.11 2.17
CA ARG A 414 19.06 -10.49 0.74
C ARG A 414 17.94 -11.43 0.30
N SER A 415 17.26 -12.05 1.25
CA SER A 415 16.15 -12.97 1.01
C SER A 415 15.19 -12.97 2.21
N VAL A 416 13.93 -13.35 1.96
CA VAL A 416 12.89 -13.42 3.01
C VAL A 416 13.28 -14.43 4.10
N GLN A 417 13.96 -15.50 3.74
CA GLN A 417 14.42 -16.55 4.67
C GLN A 417 15.46 -16.01 5.67
N GLN A 418 16.20 -14.94 5.34
CA GLN A 418 17.21 -14.34 6.21
C GLN A 418 16.59 -13.50 7.35
N THR A 419 15.33 -13.07 7.21
CA THR A 419 14.61 -12.20 8.15
C THR A 419 14.64 -12.73 9.57
N GLY A 420 14.26 -14.00 9.77
CA GLY A 420 14.22 -14.59 11.11
C GLY A 420 15.60 -14.65 11.77
N ARG A 421 16.66 -14.88 10.99
CA ARG A 421 18.03 -14.91 11.52
C ARG A 421 18.49 -13.51 11.93
N ILE A 422 18.22 -12.48 11.12
CA ILE A 422 18.55 -11.08 11.43
C ILE A 422 17.74 -10.62 12.65
N MET A 423 16.44 -10.90 12.71
CA MET A 423 15.57 -10.60 13.85
C MET A 423 16.09 -11.20 15.15
N ASN A 424 16.48 -12.47 15.14
CA ASN A 424 17.04 -13.13 16.33
C ASN A 424 18.36 -12.51 16.78
N ALA A 425 19.23 -12.14 15.83
CA ALA A 425 20.48 -11.47 16.14
C ALA A 425 20.23 -10.06 16.69
N LEU A 426 19.32 -9.31 16.08
CA LEU A 426 18.93 -7.98 16.54
C LEU A 426 18.31 -8.03 17.94
N ALA A 427 17.48 -9.03 18.22
CA ALA A 427 16.94 -9.26 19.56
C ALA A 427 18.00 -9.58 20.60
N SER A 428 19.02 -10.34 20.22
CA SER A 428 20.17 -10.55 21.08
C SER A 428 20.97 -9.28 21.35
N PHE A 429 21.09 -8.38 20.38
CA PHE A 429 21.81 -7.12 20.53
C PHE A 429 21.00 -6.15 21.40
N ASP A 430 19.72 -5.95 21.08
CA ASP A 430 18.81 -5.07 21.80
C ASP A 430 18.68 -5.46 23.28
N GLY A 431 18.51 -6.76 23.59
CA GLY A 431 18.46 -7.25 24.97
C GLY A 431 19.76 -6.98 25.74
N TYR A 432 20.93 -7.10 25.09
CA TYR A 432 22.21 -6.76 25.70
C TYR A 432 22.34 -5.26 25.98
N VAL A 433 21.96 -4.42 25.02
CA VAL A 433 21.99 -2.96 25.16
C VAL A 433 21.09 -2.53 26.32
N ARG A 434 19.85 -3.02 26.39
CA ARG A 434 18.91 -2.68 27.47
C ARG A 434 19.35 -3.18 28.83
N GLY A 435 19.86 -4.41 28.90
CA GLY A 435 20.23 -5.05 30.16
C GLY A 435 21.46 -4.43 30.82
N ALA A 436 22.42 -3.94 30.04
CA ALA A 436 23.73 -3.55 30.55
C ALA A 436 24.13 -2.08 30.29
N HIS A 437 23.46 -1.36 29.37
CA HIS A 437 23.94 -0.05 28.90
C HIS A 437 22.88 1.05 28.85
N LEU A 438 21.71 0.78 28.25
CA LEU A 438 20.63 1.75 28.01
C LEU A 438 19.27 1.17 28.44
N PRO A 439 18.97 1.11 29.76
CA PRO A 439 17.72 0.56 30.26
C PRO A 439 16.48 1.35 29.80
N ASP A 440 16.64 2.66 29.58
CA ASP A 440 15.57 3.58 29.16
C ASP A 440 15.40 3.66 27.64
N LEU A 441 16.11 2.84 26.85
CA LEU A 441 15.93 2.78 25.41
C LEU A 441 14.44 2.53 25.09
N PRO A 442 13.80 3.22 24.14
CA PRO A 442 12.38 2.99 23.83
C PRO A 442 12.13 1.54 23.46
N ARG A 443 11.02 0.97 23.90
CA ARG A 443 10.62 -0.39 23.46
C ARG A 443 9.93 -0.26 22.13
N VAL A 444 10.44 -0.96 21.12
CA VAL A 444 9.84 -0.99 19.79
C VAL A 444 9.16 -2.33 19.59
N ALA A 445 7.94 -2.31 19.09
CA ALA A 445 7.26 -3.54 18.75
C ALA A 445 7.91 -4.12 17.49
N LEU A 446 8.76 -5.13 17.63
CA LEU A 446 9.19 -5.99 16.53
C LEU A 446 9.17 -7.44 17.00
N PRO A 447 8.76 -8.39 16.16
CA PRO A 447 8.67 -9.78 16.56
C PRO A 447 10.02 -10.37 16.99
N GLY A 448 10.10 -10.80 18.24
CA GLY A 448 11.33 -11.32 18.85
C GLY A 448 12.03 -10.35 19.80
N LEU A 449 11.65 -9.07 19.80
CA LEU A 449 11.92 -8.11 20.86
C LEU A 449 10.75 -8.17 21.86
N GLU A 450 11.03 -8.26 23.17
CA GLU A 450 9.99 -8.42 24.20
C GLU A 450 8.86 -7.37 24.11
N GLY A 451 7.61 -7.81 24.22
CA GLY A 451 6.52 -6.98 24.78
C GLY A 451 5.64 -6.17 23.82
N GLY A 452 5.50 -6.52 22.54
CA GLY A 452 4.48 -5.88 21.71
C GLY A 452 4.06 -6.72 20.51
N ALA A 453 2.76 -6.94 20.33
CA ALA A 453 2.21 -7.30 19.04
C ALA A 453 2.46 -6.12 18.10
N TYR A 454 3.49 -6.21 17.26
CA TYR A 454 3.79 -5.18 16.28
C TYR A 454 2.61 -5.05 15.30
N ALA A 455 1.96 -3.90 15.35
CA ALA A 455 1.05 -3.42 14.33
C ALA A 455 1.71 -2.21 13.65
N ILE A 456 2.07 -2.36 12.37
CA ILE A 456 2.52 -1.23 11.55
C ILE A 456 1.41 -0.17 11.57
N SER A 457 1.74 1.08 11.92
CA SER A 457 0.79 2.18 11.83
C SER A 457 0.44 2.42 10.37
N SER A 458 -0.63 1.78 9.92
CA SER A 458 -1.13 1.80 8.55
C SER A 458 -2.23 2.85 8.38
N ARG A 459 -2.08 3.97 9.11
CA ARG A 459 -2.96 5.13 9.06
C ARG A 459 -2.39 6.15 8.08
N ILE A 460 -3.25 6.69 7.24
CA ILE A 460 -2.88 7.70 6.23
C ILE A 460 -3.90 8.85 6.23
N LEU A 461 -3.50 9.97 5.64
CA LEU A 461 -4.34 11.08 5.23
C LEU A 461 -4.54 11.04 3.72
N VAL A 462 -5.61 11.66 3.25
CA VAL A 462 -5.88 11.87 1.83
C VAL A 462 -5.86 13.36 1.46
N GLU A 463 -5.90 13.65 0.16
CA GLU A 463 -5.81 15.00 -0.40
C GLU A 463 -6.84 15.96 0.21
N GLU A 464 -8.07 15.51 0.38
CA GLU A 464 -9.15 16.34 0.93
C GLU A 464 -8.83 16.79 2.36
N GLU A 465 -8.25 15.89 3.18
CA GLU A 465 -7.86 16.19 4.57
C GLU A 465 -6.62 17.07 4.62
N PHE A 466 -5.68 16.87 3.70
CA PHE A 466 -4.52 17.73 3.53
C PHE A 466 -4.93 19.17 3.17
N ALA A 467 -5.84 19.34 2.21
CA ALA A 467 -6.36 20.64 1.78
C ALA A 467 -7.17 21.33 2.89
N GLN A 468 -7.97 20.58 3.65
CA GLN A 468 -8.63 21.08 4.86
C GLN A 468 -7.62 21.57 5.89
N GLY A 469 -6.49 20.86 6.05
CA GLY A 469 -5.40 21.27 6.93
C GLY A 469 -4.84 22.65 6.54
N LEU A 470 -4.51 22.85 5.26
CA LEU A 470 -4.06 24.16 4.76
C LEU A 470 -5.10 25.26 4.95
N THR A 471 -6.37 24.95 4.70
CA THR A 471 -7.49 25.89 4.91
C THR A 471 -7.57 26.34 6.37
N ARG A 472 -7.49 25.40 7.32
CA ARG A 472 -7.54 25.68 8.77
C ARG A 472 -6.37 26.53 9.28
N ILE A 473 -5.20 26.40 8.66
CA ILE A 473 -4.05 27.27 8.97
C ILE A 473 -4.25 28.67 8.35
N GLY A 474 -4.94 28.78 7.21
CA GLY A 474 -5.17 30.03 6.48
C GLY A 474 -6.33 30.88 7.02
N ASP A 475 -7.42 30.25 7.46
CA ASP A 475 -8.66 30.92 7.88
C ASP A 475 -8.69 31.33 9.37
N GLY A 476 -7.60 31.06 10.11
CA GLY A 476 -7.47 31.40 11.53
C GLY A 476 -8.25 30.51 12.49
N THR A 477 -8.83 29.39 12.02
CA THR A 477 -9.51 28.41 12.90
C THR A 477 -8.54 27.67 13.82
N MET A 478 -7.24 27.75 13.54
CA MET A 478 -6.16 27.38 14.45
C MET A 478 -5.48 28.61 15.04
N ALA A 479 -5.33 28.63 16.36
CA ALA A 479 -4.60 29.68 17.05
C ALA A 479 -3.08 29.46 16.93
N PHE A 480 -2.35 30.45 16.44
CA PHE A 480 -0.88 30.46 16.43
C PHE A 480 -0.35 31.56 17.35
N ALA A 481 0.85 31.37 17.90
CA ALA A 481 1.48 32.37 18.75
C ALA A 481 1.90 33.62 17.94
N ASP A 482 2.35 33.38 16.71
CA ASP A 482 2.74 34.40 15.74
C ASP A 482 2.53 33.86 14.31
N GLU A 483 2.65 34.75 13.32
CA GLU A 483 2.54 34.42 11.90
C GLU A 483 3.64 33.45 11.45
N ARG A 484 4.85 33.60 12.01
CA ARG A 484 5.99 32.73 11.72
C ARG A 484 5.69 31.27 12.04
N LEU A 485 5.06 30.98 13.17
CA LEU A 485 4.66 29.62 13.53
C LEU A 485 3.57 29.09 12.60
N ALA A 486 2.67 29.93 12.11
CA ALA A 486 1.70 29.55 11.09
C ALA A 486 2.41 29.14 9.79
N ASP A 487 3.38 29.94 9.32
CA ASP A 487 4.16 29.63 8.11
C ASP A 487 5.01 28.37 8.24
N HIS A 488 5.70 28.23 9.38
CA HIS A 488 6.40 27.00 9.74
C HIS A 488 5.46 25.78 9.70
N THR A 489 4.22 25.93 10.16
CA THR A 489 3.22 24.86 10.14
C THR A 489 2.77 24.53 8.72
N ARG A 490 2.51 25.52 7.87
CA ARG A 490 2.14 25.31 6.45
C ARG A 490 3.23 24.56 5.70
N ALA A 491 4.47 25.04 5.80
CA ALA A 491 5.59 24.42 5.10
C ALA A 491 5.91 23.02 5.63
N PHE A 492 5.84 22.79 6.95
CA PHE A 492 5.99 21.45 7.51
C PHE A 492 4.91 20.50 6.97
N TRP A 493 3.65 20.94 6.95
CA TRP A 493 2.52 20.14 6.46
C TRP A 493 2.70 19.74 4.99
N VAL A 494 3.10 20.68 4.12
CA VAL A 494 3.40 20.43 2.70
C VAL A 494 4.56 19.45 2.56
N LEU A 495 5.70 19.70 3.20
CA LEU A 495 6.90 18.89 3.06
C LEU A 495 6.71 17.45 3.56
N ALA A 496 5.99 17.27 4.67
CA ALA A 496 5.71 15.96 5.22
C ALA A 496 4.71 15.17 4.35
N PHE A 497 3.64 15.80 3.86
CA PHE A 497 2.59 15.12 3.09
C PHE A 497 2.96 14.88 1.61
N ARG A 498 3.54 15.86 0.93
CA ARG A 498 3.86 15.77 -0.51
C ARG A 498 5.14 15.00 -0.78
N LEU A 499 6.16 15.25 0.03
CA LEU A 499 7.52 14.74 -0.20
C LEU A 499 7.96 13.70 0.82
N GLY A 500 7.10 13.40 1.81
CA GLY A 500 7.34 12.34 2.80
C GLY A 500 8.54 12.61 3.70
N LEU A 501 8.98 13.86 3.90
CA LEU A 501 10.14 14.14 4.74
C LEU A 501 9.88 13.72 6.19
N ARG A 502 10.93 13.23 6.85
CA ARG A 502 10.89 12.98 8.30
C ARG A 502 10.86 14.30 9.05
N ARG A 503 10.24 14.31 10.23
CA ARG A 503 10.18 15.47 11.14
C ARG A 503 11.53 16.16 11.31
N LYS A 504 12.57 15.42 11.71
CA LYS A 504 13.92 15.96 11.91
C LYS A 504 14.50 16.48 10.57
N GLU A 505 14.20 15.85 9.43
CA GLU A 505 14.62 16.34 8.11
C GLU A 505 14.08 17.73 7.82
N ILE A 506 12.82 17.99 8.13
CA ILE A 506 12.16 19.29 7.92
C ILE A 506 12.72 20.34 8.87
N LEU A 507 12.76 20.04 10.18
CA LEU A 507 13.18 21.00 11.20
C LEU A 507 14.65 21.40 11.09
N GLY A 508 15.50 20.51 10.55
CA GLY A 508 16.92 20.78 10.36
C GLY A 508 17.29 21.46 9.04
N LEU A 509 16.32 21.93 8.25
CA LEU A 509 16.58 22.60 6.97
C LEU A 509 17.27 23.96 7.15
N LYS A 510 18.26 24.24 6.31
CA LYS A 510 18.86 25.58 6.16
C LYS A 510 18.30 26.30 4.94
N ALA A 511 18.42 27.62 4.90
CA ALA A 511 18.00 28.43 3.75
C ALA A 511 18.66 27.95 2.45
N ARG A 512 19.97 27.65 2.45
CA ARG A 512 20.71 27.09 1.29
C ARG A 512 20.21 25.74 0.77
N ASP A 513 19.43 25.02 1.57
CA ASP A 513 18.91 23.72 1.18
C ASP A 513 17.64 23.86 0.34
N ILE A 514 17.00 25.05 0.36
CA ILE A 514 15.83 25.40 -0.43
C ILE A 514 16.29 26.29 -1.59
N ASP A 515 15.95 25.88 -2.79
CA ASP A 515 16.25 26.57 -4.05
C ASP A 515 14.98 26.61 -4.90
N GLU A 516 14.94 27.39 -5.97
CA GLU A 516 13.73 27.64 -6.77
C GLU A 516 13.09 26.33 -7.27
N HIS A 517 13.88 25.31 -7.59
CA HIS A 517 13.34 24.06 -8.13
C HIS A 517 13.57 22.84 -7.25
N LEU A 518 14.46 22.93 -6.27
CA LEU A 518 15.03 21.76 -5.60
C LEU A 518 15.13 21.97 -4.09
N LEU A 519 14.91 20.88 -3.36
CA LEU A 519 15.13 20.79 -1.92
C LEU A 519 16.21 19.76 -1.62
N ARG A 520 17.29 20.16 -0.95
CA ARG A 520 18.45 19.31 -0.68
C ARG A 520 18.45 18.83 0.77
N ILE A 521 18.26 17.54 0.98
CA ILE A 521 18.34 16.90 2.30
C ILE A 521 19.76 16.42 2.54
N ARG A 522 20.49 17.12 3.41
CA ARG A 522 21.92 16.87 3.69
C ARG A 522 22.19 16.80 5.20
N ARG A 523 23.32 16.20 5.58
CA ARG A 523 23.85 16.28 6.96
C ARG A 523 24.26 17.71 7.28
N ASN A 524 24.06 18.15 8.51
CA ASN A 524 24.55 19.44 8.97
C ASN A 524 24.83 19.40 10.48
N ALA A 525 25.35 20.50 11.04
CA ALA A 525 25.77 20.59 12.43
C ALA A 525 24.64 20.36 13.45
N ALA A 526 23.40 20.60 13.07
CA ALA A 526 22.25 20.40 13.95
C ALA A 526 21.64 19.00 13.84
N ARG A 527 21.99 18.25 12.78
CA ARG A 527 21.29 17.02 12.46
C ARG A 527 22.11 16.05 11.62
N GLY A 528 22.29 14.85 12.18
CA GLY A 528 22.72 13.67 11.43
C GLY A 528 21.63 13.15 10.47
N LEU A 529 22.04 12.54 9.37
CA LEU A 529 21.11 11.79 8.52
C LEU A 529 21.04 10.35 9.02
N LYS A 530 19.81 9.86 9.22
CA LYS A 530 19.48 8.53 9.76
C LYS A 530 20.26 7.40 9.10
N THR A 531 20.38 7.46 7.78
CA THR A 531 21.22 6.57 6.98
C THR A 531 21.95 7.39 5.93
N ALA A 532 23.00 6.84 5.32
CA ALA A 532 23.62 7.47 4.14
C ALA A 532 22.60 7.70 3.00
N ASN A 533 21.59 6.84 2.90
CA ASN A 533 20.50 6.89 1.92
C ASN A 533 19.47 8.01 2.17
N ALA A 534 19.49 8.67 3.32
CA ALA A 534 18.64 9.83 3.56
C ALA A 534 19.15 11.10 2.85
N SER A 535 20.40 11.12 2.36
CA SER A 535 20.96 12.25 1.60
C SER A 535 20.40 12.28 0.18
N ARG A 536 19.59 13.27 -0.16
CA ARG A 536 18.83 13.32 -1.42
C ARG A 536 18.40 14.72 -1.81
N THR A 537 18.14 14.92 -3.10
CA THR A 537 17.52 16.14 -3.64
C THR A 537 16.11 15.83 -4.11
N LEU A 538 15.17 16.71 -3.81
CA LEU A 538 13.74 16.53 -4.04
C LEU A 538 13.20 17.61 -4.98
N PRO A 539 12.26 17.26 -5.89
CA PRO A 539 11.76 18.20 -6.89
C PRO A 539 10.66 19.10 -6.31
N LEU A 540 10.99 20.34 -5.96
CA LEU A 540 9.98 21.31 -5.51
C LEU A 540 9.05 21.73 -6.64
N PHE A 541 9.50 21.67 -7.89
CA PHE A 541 8.66 21.95 -9.06
C PHE A 541 7.50 20.95 -9.27
N ALA A 542 7.49 19.83 -8.54
CA ALA A 542 6.38 18.89 -8.54
C ALA A 542 5.22 19.34 -7.62
N LEU A 543 5.44 20.36 -6.78
CA LEU A 543 4.41 20.98 -5.95
C LEU A 543 3.55 21.93 -6.79
N SER A 544 2.33 22.20 -6.34
CA SER A 544 1.55 23.30 -6.92
C SER A 544 2.22 24.65 -6.65
N ALA A 545 1.92 25.66 -7.47
CA ALA A 545 2.51 27.00 -7.32
C ALA A 545 2.31 27.59 -5.92
N GLN A 546 1.15 27.34 -5.31
CA GLN A 546 0.84 27.81 -3.96
C GLN A 546 1.68 27.08 -2.90
N GLU A 547 1.76 25.76 -2.96
CA GLU A 547 2.56 24.95 -2.03
C GLU A 547 4.06 25.24 -2.17
N HIS A 548 4.51 25.45 -3.40
CA HIS A 548 5.87 25.85 -3.72
C HIS A 548 6.21 27.19 -3.06
N ALA A 549 5.36 28.21 -3.22
CA ALA A 549 5.54 29.51 -2.60
C ALA A 549 5.61 29.42 -1.07
N MET A 550 4.76 28.59 -0.44
CA MET A 550 4.81 28.34 1.01
C MET A 550 6.17 27.80 1.47
N VAL A 551 6.80 26.93 0.67
CA VAL A 551 8.13 26.37 0.99
C VAL A 551 9.25 27.38 0.72
N GLN A 552 9.19 28.13 -0.39
CA GLN A 552 10.18 29.18 -0.69
C GLN A 552 10.21 30.26 0.39
N HIS A 553 9.03 30.64 0.89
CA HIS A 553 8.90 31.68 1.91
C HIS A 553 9.71 31.39 3.19
N LEU A 554 10.02 30.12 3.48
CA LEU A 554 10.89 29.77 4.60
C LEU A 554 12.33 30.31 4.46
N ALA A 555 12.83 30.45 3.24
CA ALA A 555 14.20 30.86 2.94
C ALA A 555 14.32 32.35 2.56
N ASP A 556 13.22 33.00 2.20
CA ASP A 556 13.20 34.40 1.76
C ASP A 556 13.86 35.34 2.76
N GLY A 557 14.82 36.15 2.27
CA GLY A 557 15.51 37.17 3.07
C GLY A 557 16.46 36.64 4.14
N ARG A 558 16.70 35.32 4.22
CA ARG A 558 17.62 34.71 5.20
C ARG A 558 19.03 34.53 4.66
N GLY A 559 20.02 34.56 5.55
CA GLY A 559 21.37 34.09 5.23
C GLY A 559 21.37 32.59 4.91
N LEU A 560 22.16 32.19 3.92
CA LEU A 560 22.23 30.81 3.42
C LEU A 560 22.48 29.74 4.50
N GLU A 561 23.20 30.09 5.57
CA GLU A 561 23.54 29.17 6.65
C GLU A 561 22.51 29.12 7.79
N GLU A 562 21.51 30.00 7.78
CA GLU A 562 20.46 30.01 8.79
C GLU A 562 19.52 28.81 8.66
N PHE A 563 19.14 28.24 9.79
CA PHE A 563 18.09 27.24 9.90
C PHE A 563 16.74 27.91 9.77
N VAL A 564 15.92 27.47 8.81
CA VAL A 564 14.66 28.16 8.50
C VAL A 564 13.67 28.15 9.68
N PHE A 565 13.73 27.11 10.52
CA PHE A 565 12.90 26.99 11.73
C PHE A 565 13.52 27.65 12.99
N PHE A 566 14.84 27.87 13.05
CA PHE A 566 15.55 28.20 14.30
C PHE A 566 16.46 29.46 14.22
N GLY A 567 16.73 30.00 13.03
CA GLY A 567 17.65 31.12 12.84
C GLY A 567 19.11 30.67 12.71
N SER A 568 20.05 31.50 13.16
CA SER A 568 21.48 31.34 12.85
C SER A 568 22.17 30.21 13.62
N ASP A 569 21.74 29.92 14.86
CA ASP A 569 22.39 28.92 15.70
C ASP A 569 21.93 27.49 15.37
N PRO A 570 22.84 26.50 15.32
CA PRO A 570 22.47 25.10 15.16
C PRO A 570 21.56 24.64 16.30
N PRO A 571 20.31 24.20 16.02
CA PRO A 571 19.46 23.67 17.07
C PRO A 571 20.02 22.36 17.63
N THR A 572 19.85 22.17 18.93
CA THR A 572 20.12 20.88 19.59
C THR A 572 19.02 19.87 19.29
N ASP A 573 19.28 18.57 19.50
CA ASP A 573 18.26 17.52 19.34
C ASP A 573 17.00 17.81 20.17
N LYS A 574 17.16 18.26 21.42
CA LYS A 574 16.04 18.67 22.29
C LYS A 574 15.20 19.80 21.68
N MET A 575 15.82 20.76 20.99
CA MET A 575 15.11 21.85 20.31
C MET A 575 14.34 21.34 19.09
N LEU A 576 14.91 20.41 18.32
CA LEU A 576 14.21 19.73 17.23
C LEU A 576 13.02 18.90 17.75
N GLU A 577 13.11 18.35 18.96
CA GLU A 577 12.05 17.54 19.55
C GLU A 577 10.89 18.34 20.11
N SER A 578 11.19 19.48 20.73
CA SER A 578 10.22 20.32 21.41
C SER A 578 9.68 21.47 20.56
N HIS A 579 10.03 21.55 19.27
CA HIS A 579 9.61 22.66 18.43
C HIS A 579 8.07 22.79 18.37
N PRO A 580 7.48 23.99 18.61
CA PRO A 580 6.03 24.16 18.74
C PRO A 580 5.20 23.69 17.53
N VAL A 581 5.80 23.67 16.33
CA VAL A 581 5.14 23.18 15.12
C VAL A 581 4.64 21.74 15.27
N ILE A 582 5.31 20.89 16.05
CA ILE A 582 4.93 19.48 16.20
C ILE A 582 3.59 19.36 16.92
N ALA A 583 3.37 20.16 17.95
CA ALA A 583 2.08 20.24 18.63
C ALA A 583 0.98 20.74 17.68
N LYS A 584 1.29 21.70 16.79
CA LYS A 584 0.35 22.19 15.78
C LYS A 584 0.01 21.14 14.72
N ILE A 585 0.98 20.37 14.28
CA ILE A 585 0.75 19.28 13.33
C ILE A 585 -0.11 18.18 13.97
N ASN A 586 0.14 17.81 15.23
CA ASN A 586 -0.72 16.86 15.96
C ASN A 586 -2.16 17.36 16.11
N ASP A 587 -2.35 18.61 16.51
CA ASP A 587 -3.67 19.25 16.60
C ASP A 587 -4.37 19.27 15.23
N LEU A 588 -3.63 19.56 14.15
CA LEU A 588 -4.15 19.57 12.79
C LEU A 588 -4.59 18.17 12.34
N LEU A 589 -3.77 17.15 12.57
CA LEU A 589 -4.08 15.75 12.26
C LEU A 589 -5.39 15.33 12.94
N GLU A 590 -5.54 15.60 14.24
CA GLU A 590 -6.76 15.29 14.98
C GLU A 590 -7.97 16.05 14.41
N ARG A 591 -7.83 17.34 14.10
CA ARG A 591 -8.93 18.18 13.60
C ARG A 591 -9.43 17.81 12.21
N VAL A 592 -8.56 17.34 11.32
CA VAL A 592 -8.94 17.00 9.93
C VAL A 592 -9.39 15.56 9.77
N THR A 593 -8.95 14.66 10.65
CA THR A 593 -9.26 13.23 10.54
C THR A 593 -10.19 12.70 11.64
N GLY A 594 -10.24 13.36 12.79
CA GLY A 594 -10.88 12.85 14.00
C GLY A 594 -10.10 11.72 14.71
N ASP A 595 -8.92 11.32 14.23
CA ASP A 595 -8.13 10.23 14.81
C ASP A 595 -6.92 10.76 15.60
N ARG A 596 -6.99 10.65 16.93
CA ARG A 596 -5.94 11.11 17.86
C ARG A 596 -4.68 10.24 17.84
N ARG A 597 -4.71 9.10 17.14
CA ARG A 597 -3.57 8.17 17.01
C ARG A 597 -2.72 8.48 15.79
N LEU A 598 -3.11 9.47 14.98
CA LEU A 598 -2.27 9.99 13.91
C LEU A 598 -1.22 10.93 14.50
N HIS A 599 0.02 10.78 14.01
CA HIS A 599 1.16 11.62 14.37
C HIS A 599 1.94 12.00 13.09
N PRO A 600 2.94 12.91 13.13
CA PRO A 600 3.54 13.47 11.93
C PRO A 600 4.17 12.43 11.01
N HIS A 601 4.66 11.31 11.54
CA HIS A 601 5.21 10.22 10.73
C HIS A 601 4.15 9.58 9.81
N ASN A 602 2.85 9.61 10.12
CA ASN A 602 1.80 9.09 9.24
C ASN A 602 1.65 9.90 7.94
N LEU A 603 2.07 11.18 7.92
CA LEU A 603 2.12 11.97 6.68
C LEU A 603 3.10 11.35 5.67
N ARG A 604 4.17 10.72 6.14
CA ARG A 604 5.11 9.97 5.31
C ARG A 604 4.52 8.67 4.77
N HIS A 605 3.76 7.91 5.57
CA HIS A 605 2.99 6.77 5.07
C HIS A 605 1.97 7.20 4.01
N SER A 606 1.33 8.36 4.22
CA SER A 606 0.40 8.96 3.26
C SER A 606 1.11 9.28 1.95
N ALA A 607 2.26 9.97 2.01
CA ALA A 607 3.08 10.30 0.83
C ALA A 607 3.45 9.05 0.03
N ALA A 608 3.99 8.02 0.68
CA ALA A 608 4.41 6.78 0.03
C ALA A 608 3.21 6.01 -0.57
N THR A 609 2.14 5.84 0.20
CA THR A 609 0.95 5.08 -0.21
C THR A 609 0.24 5.77 -1.39
N LEU A 610 -0.03 7.07 -1.30
CA LEU A 610 -0.76 7.81 -2.34
C LEU A 610 0.08 7.98 -3.61
N THR A 611 1.39 8.24 -3.47
CA THR A 611 2.29 8.37 -4.62
C THR A 611 2.38 7.05 -5.39
N LEU A 612 2.54 5.91 -4.69
CA LEU A 612 2.56 4.61 -5.36
C LEU A 612 1.22 4.30 -6.02
N PHE A 613 0.11 4.52 -5.32
CA PHE A 613 -1.23 4.28 -5.85
C PHE A 613 -1.42 5.02 -7.18
N GLY A 614 -1.19 6.33 -7.18
CA GLY A 614 -1.39 7.13 -8.37
C GLY A 614 -0.34 6.89 -9.46
N ALA A 615 0.91 6.57 -9.11
CA ALA A 615 1.96 6.25 -10.08
C ALA A 615 1.74 4.92 -10.83
N LEU A 616 1.03 3.96 -10.22
CA LEU A 616 0.68 2.69 -10.86
C LEU A 616 -0.65 2.76 -11.60
N SER A 617 -1.54 3.67 -11.20
CA SER A 617 -2.92 3.76 -11.73
C SER A 617 -3.01 3.86 -13.27
N PRO A 618 -2.16 4.62 -13.99
CA PRO A 618 -2.21 4.67 -15.46
C PRO A 618 -1.85 3.33 -16.13
N ASP A 619 -0.85 2.60 -15.62
CA ASP A 619 -0.45 1.30 -16.19
C ASP A 619 -1.46 0.20 -15.90
N LEU A 620 -2.15 0.31 -14.75
CA LEU A 620 -3.27 -0.55 -14.37
C LEU A 620 -4.60 -0.06 -14.99
N GLN A 621 -4.58 1.01 -15.79
CA GLN A 621 -5.72 1.58 -16.51
C GLN A 621 -6.91 1.95 -15.61
N LEU A 622 -6.65 2.35 -14.37
CA LEU A 622 -7.70 2.53 -13.36
C LEU A 622 -8.62 3.73 -13.58
N GLY A 623 -8.31 4.66 -14.51
CA GLY A 623 -8.96 5.98 -14.63
C GLY A 623 -10.48 5.99 -14.67
N GLU A 624 -11.10 4.94 -15.23
CA GLU A 624 -12.55 4.78 -15.34
C GLU A 624 -13.10 3.61 -14.50
N HIS A 625 -12.32 3.11 -13.54
CA HIS A 625 -12.70 1.94 -12.76
C HIS A 625 -13.90 2.25 -11.84
N PRO A 626 -14.95 1.40 -11.80
CA PRO A 626 -16.21 1.69 -11.10
C PRO A 626 -16.07 1.85 -9.58
N TYR A 627 -15.00 1.32 -9.00
CA TYR A 627 -14.71 1.43 -7.56
C TYR A 627 -13.86 2.66 -7.19
N LEU A 628 -13.47 3.50 -8.15
CA LEU A 628 -12.68 4.70 -7.83
C LEU A 628 -13.48 5.68 -6.97
N MET A 629 -13.02 5.86 -5.74
CA MET A 629 -13.52 6.87 -4.80
C MET A 629 -12.88 8.24 -5.08
N PRO A 630 -13.48 9.35 -4.62
CA PRO A 630 -12.92 10.70 -4.83
C PRO A 630 -11.46 10.82 -4.40
N TRP A 631 -11.10 10.30 -3.22
CA TRP A 631 -9.73 10.35 -2.71
C TRP A 631 -8.73 9.58 -3.58
N MET A 632 -9.17 8.50 -4.25
CA MET A 632 -8.32 7.72 -5.17
C MET A 632 -8.04 8.52 -6.44
N LYS A 633 -9.07 9.19 -6.98
CA LYS A 633 -8.92 10.09 -8.14
C LYS A 633 -8.02 11.27 -7.82
N ALA A 634 -8.15 11.82 -6.61
CA ALA A 634 -7.25 12.85 -6.12
C ALA A 634 -5.80 12.32 -6.05
N ALA A 635 -5.58 11.14 -5.45
CA ALA A 635 -4.26 10.52 -5.39
C ALA A 635 -3.61 10.38 -6.79
N MET A 636 -4.38 9.92 -7.79
CA MET A 636 -3.93 9.83 -9.19
C MET A 636 -3.52 11.18 -9.78
N LYS A 637 -4.33 12.21 -9.57
CA LYS A 637 -4.06 13.57 -10.06
C LYS A 637 -2.80 14.15 -9.44
N HIS A 638 -2.64 14.00 -8.12
CA HIS A 638 -1.57 14.63 -7.37
C HIS A 638 -0.24 13.87 -7.43
N SER A 639 -0.26 12.55 -7.67
CA SER A 639 0.97 11.79 -7.87
C SER A 639 1.62 12.06 -9.22
N ALA A 640 0.86 12.49 -10.25
CA ALA A 640 1.37 12.58 -11.62
C ALA A 640 2.57 13.53 -11.78
N PRO A 641 2.59 14.75 -11.20
CA PRO A 641 3.77 15.61 -11.25
C PRO A 641 4.98 15.01 -10.53
N ILE A 642 4.76 14.39 -9.37
CA ILE A 642 5.81 13.72 -8.58
C ILE A 642 6.39 12.54 -9.35
N GLU A 643 5.53 11.68 -9.90
CA GLU A 643 5.93 10.51 -10.71
C GLU A 643 6.77 10.96 -11.90
N SER A 644 6.29 11.95 -12.66
CA SER A 644 7.00 12.52 -13.81
C SER A 644 8.38 13.05 -13.42
N ALA A 645 8.48 13.72 -12.27
CA ALA A 645 9.73 14.29 -11.77
C ALA A 645 10.75 13.22 -11.35
N ILE A 646 10.30 12.12 -10.74
CA ILE A 646 11.21 11.09 -10.18
C ILE A 646 11.51 9.94 -11.15
N SER A 647 10.62 9.63 -12.10
CA SER A 647 10.79 8.54 -13.07
C SER A 647 11.51 9.00 -14.36
N GLY A 648 11.33 10.26 -14.77
CA GLY A 648 11.94 10.86 -15.95
C GLY A 648 11.40 10.33 -17.30
N ALA A 649 11.90 10.90 -18.41
CA ALA A 649 11.39 10.66 -19.78
C ALA A 649 11.77 9.30 -20.42
N LEU A 650 12.67 8.52 -19.79
CA LEU A 650 13.17 7.23 -20.32
C LEU A 650 12.59 6.08 -19.49
N HIS A 651 11.37 5.68 -19.83
CA HIS A 651 10.62 4.66 -19.13
C HIS A 651 11.31 3.29 -19.07
N ARG A 652 11.42 2.75 -17.85
CA ARG A 652 11.04 1.35 -17.59
C ARG A 652 10.14 1.34 -16.37
N ARG A 653 8.95 0.72 -16.51
CA ARG A 653 8.00 0.44 -15.41
C ARG A 653 8.69 -0.14 -14.17
N SER A 654 9.79 -0.88 -14.36
CA SER A 654 10.61 -1.49 -13.32
C SER A 654 11.36 -0.52 -12.39
N GLY A 655 11.44 0.78 -12.69
CA GLY A 655 12.24 1.75 -11.91
C GLY A 655 11.47 2.57 -10.88
N ARG A 656 10.12 2.53 -10.86
CA ARG A 656 9.29 3.40 -10.01
C ARG A 656 9.44 3.10 -8.52
N GLY A 657 9.58 1.82 -8.18
CA GLY A 657 9.87 1.39 -6.81
C GLY A 657 11.11 2.07 -6.24
N SER A 658 12.22 1.93 -6.94
CA SER A 658 13.50 2.57 -6.62
C SER A 658 13.38 4.10 -6.55
N ALA A 659 12.59 4.72 -7.43
CA ALA A 659 12.37 6.16 -7.42
C ALA A 659 11.61 6.62 -6.17
N ILE A 660 10.53 5.92 -5.79
CA ILE A 660 9.76 6.22 -4.57
C ILE A 660 10.59 5.92 -3.33
N ALA A 661 11.35 4.82 -3.31
CA ALA A 661 12.29 4.52 -2.23
C ALA A 661 13.36 5.61 -2.08
N THR A 662 13.84 6.17 -3.20
CA THR A 662 14.78 7.30 -3.21
C THR A 662 14.12 8.58 -2.69
N LEU A 663 12.90 8.89 -3.11
CA LEU A 663 12.10 10.01 -2.60
C LEU A 663 11.93 9.93 -1.08
N MET A 664 11.64 8.72 -0.57
CA MET A 664 11.55 8.47 0.86
C MET A 664 12.92 8.50 1.56
N GLY A 665 14.02 8.22 0.85
CA GLY A 665 15.34 8.08 1.46
C GLY A 665 15.54 6.72 2.15
N HIS A 666 14.93 5.67 1.60
CA HIS A 666 15.12 4.27 1.99
C HIS A 666 16.28 3.63 1.21
N GLY A 667 16.91 2.62 1.82
CA GLY A 667 17.96 1.83 1.16
C GLY A 667 17.42 0.76 0.21
N SER A 668 16.14 0.38 0.34
CA SER A 668 15.50 -0.69 -0.43
C SER A 668 14.06 -0.34 -0.80
N GLU A 669 13.61 -0.85 -1.95
CA GLU A 669 12.20 -0.82 -2.32
C GLU A 669 11.33 -1.59 -1.33
N LEU A 670 11.84 -2.73 -0.84
CA LEU A 670 11.11 -3.57 0.10
C LEU A 670 10.80 -2.82 1.39
N THR A 671 11.74 -2.03 1.93
CA THR A 671 11.46 -1.19 3.12
C THR A 671 10.24 -0.29 2.87
N THR A 672 10.16 0.30 1.67
CA THR A 672 9.05 1.17 1.26
C THR A 672 7.74 0.38 1.17
N TYR A 673 7.74 -0.76 0.48
CA TYR A 673 6.54 -1.55 0.27
C TYR A 673 6.00 -2.21 1.54
N GLU A 674 6.88 -2.73 2.40
CA GLU A 674 6.45 -3.49 3.58
C GLU A 674 5.99 -2.60 4.74
N HIS A 675 6.54 -1.39 4.85
CA HIS A 675 6.32 -0.54 6.03
C HIS A 675 5.58 0.76 5.75
N TYR A 676 5.68 1.33 4.54
CA TYR A 676 5.14 2.67 4.27
C TYR A 676 3.98 2.68 3.26
N VAL A 677 3.87 1.65 2.43
CA VAL A 677 2.79 1.48 1.46
C VAL A 677 1.73 0.57 2.03
N HIS A 678 0.47 1.03 2.01
CA HIS A 678 -0.65 0.31 2.62
C HIS A 678 -1.83 0.05 1.68
N CYS A 679 -1.61 0.12 0.36
CA CYS A 679 -2.65 0.00 -0.66
C CYS A 679 -2.42 -1.11 -1.68
N LEU A 680 -1.46 -2.02 -1.47
CA LEU A 680 -1.14 -3.04 -2.48
C LEU A 680 -2.25 -4.10 -2.63
N ASP A 681 -2.96 -4.44 -1.56
CA ASP A 681 -4.19 -5.24 -1.60
C ASP A 681 -5.27 -4.60 -2.47
N LEU A 682 -5.48 -3.29 -2.25
CA LEU A 682 -6.46 -2.50 -2.97
C LEU A 682 -6.09 -2.41 -4.46
N LEU A 683 -4.82 -2.13 -4.77
CA LEU A 683 -4.34 -2.10 -6.15
C LEU A 683 -4.47 -3.46 -6.83
N LEU A 684 -4.13 -4.56 -6.15
CA LEU A 684 -4.31 -5.91 -6.68
C LEU A 684 -5.79 -6.20 -6.98
N PHE A 685 -6.69 -5.82 -6.08
CA PHE A 685 -8.13 -5.96 -6.30
C PHE A 685 -8.62 -5.13 -7.49
N LEU A 686 -8.25 -3.85 -7.54
CA LEU A 686 -8.66 -2.95 -8.63
C LEU A 686 -8.12 -3.42 -9.98
N ASP A 687 -6.87 -3.87 -10.05
CA ASP A 687 -6.25 -4.41 -11.26
C ASP A 687 -6.92 -5.70 -11.76
N THR A 688 -7.04 -6.69 -10.88
CA THR A 688 -7.67 -7.98 -11.22
C THR A 688 -9.14 -7.86 -11.56
N TRP A 689 -9.83 -6.85 -10.99
CA TRP A 689 -11.21 -6.53 -11.32
C TRP A 689 -11.31 -5.73 -12.63
N HIS A 690 -10.42 -4.77 -12.87
CA HIS A 690 -10.41 -3.93 -14.08
C HIS A 690 -10.30 -4.74 -15.37
N GLY A 691 -9.36 -5.71 -15.42
CA GLY A 691 -9.16 -6.59 -16.59
C GLY A 691 -10.40 -7.41 -16.97
N ARG A 692 -11.41 -7.48 -16.09
CA ARG A 692 -12.71 -8.13 -16.35
C ARG A 692 -13.73 -7.18 -16.98
N TYR A 693 -13.61 -5.87 -16.76
CA TYR A 693 -14.50 -4.86 -17.35
C TYR A 693 -14.07 -4.47 -18.76
N ASP A 694 -12.78 -4.59 -19.08
CA ASP A 694 -12.19 -4.13 -20.34
C ASP A 694 -11.93 -5.24 -21.36
N GLN A 695 -12.87 -6.17 -21.55
CA GLN A 695 -12.82 -7.10 -22.69
C GLN A 695 -13.12 -6.34 -24.02
N GLY A 696 -12.24 -5.39 -24.40
CA GLY A 696 -12.10 -4.81 -25.73
C GLY A 696 -11.84 -3.29 -25.81
N PRO A 697 -10.64 -2.83 -26.25
CA PRO A 697 -10.31 -1.40 -26.44
C PRO A 697 -11.09 -0.66 -27.55
N ARG A 698 -12.04 -1.30 -28.25
CA ARG A 698 -12.64 -0.74 -29.47
C ARG A 698 -14.15 -0.61 -29.50
N HIS A 699 -14.89 -1.23 -28.60
CA HIS A 699 -16.34 -1.11 -28.60
C HIS A 699 -16.85 -1.39 -27.20
N TYR A 700 -17.18 -0.40 -26.38
CA TYR A 700 -18.31 -0.47 -25.42
C TYR A 700 -18.41 0.86 -24.66
N LYS A 701 -18.72 1.95 -25.37
CA LYS A 701 -19.23 3.19 -24.75
C LYS A 701 -20.52 2.86 -23.98
N GLY A 702 -20.47 2.80 -22.64
CA GLY A 702 -21.67 2.87 -21.78
C GLY A 702 -22.20 1.57 -21.13
N ARG A 703 -21.41 0.49 -21.05
CA ARG A 703 -21.78 -0.69 -20.25
C ARG A 703 -20.70 -1.03 -19.21
N LEU A 704 -20.67 -0.30 -18.11
CA LEU A 704 -20.01 -0.75 -16.87
C LEU A 704 -20.78 -1.97 -16.31
N GLY A 705 -20.16 -3.14 -16.23
CA GLY A 705 -20.70 -4.34 -15.57
C GLY A 705 -19.78 -5.55 -15.79
N PRO A 706 -19.79 -6.56 -14.89
CA PRO A 706 -18.96 -7.75 -15.04
C PRO A 706 -19.30 -8.52 -16.33
N PRO A 707 -18.38 -9.34 -16.88
CA PRO A 707 -18.65 -10.16 -18.05
C PRO A 707 -19.95 -10.97 -17.91
N ARG A 708 -20.59 -11.28 -19.04
CA ARG A 708 -21.88 -12.00 -19.04
C ARG A 708 -21.82 -13.35 -18.32
N HIS A 709 -20.71 -14.09 -18.45
CA HIS A 709 -20.54 -15.39 -17.80
C HIS A 709 -20.44 -15.23 -16.27
N GLU A 710 -19.70 -14.24 -15.76
CA GLU A 710 -19.62 -13.96 -14.31
C GLU A 710 -20.96 -13.49 -13.73
N SER A 711 -21.69 -12.65 -14.47
CA SER A 711 -23.05 -12.27 -14.10
C SER A 711 -23.94 -13.51 -13.97
N ALA A 712 -23.81 -14.48 -14.89
CA ALA A 712 -24.54 -15.73 -14.84
C ALA A 712 -24.12 -16.62 -13.65
N GLN A 713 -22.83 -16.71 -13.35
CA GLN A 713 -22.33 -17.40 -12.15
C GLN A 713 -22.94 -16.80 -10.88
N LEU A 714 -22.88 -15.47 -10.74
CA LEU A 714 -23.44 -14.76 -9.58
C LEU A 714 -24.94 -15.05 -9.44
N LEU A 715 -25.70 -14.99 -10.54
CA LEU A 715 -27.12 -15.34 -10.52
C LEU A 715 -27.35 -16.78 -10.06
N VAL A 716 -26.56 -17.74 -10.55
CA VAL A 716 -26.68 -19.15 -10.12
C VAL A 716 -26.35 -19.31 -8.64
N LEU A 717 -25.27 -18.70 -8.14
CA LEU A 717 -24.90 -18.75 -6.72
C LEU A 717 -25.92 -18.05 -5.82
N LEU A 718 -26.63 -17.05 -6.33
CA LEU A 718 -27.76 -16.43 -5.64
C LEU A 718 -29.04 -17.29 -5.71
N GLY A 719 -29.05 -18.38 -6.48
CA GLY A 719 -30.21 -19.25 -6.67
C GLY A 719 -31.22 -18.71 -7.69
N TYR A 720 -30.82 -17.81 -8.58
CA TYR A 720 -31.64 -17.24 -9.64
C TYR A 720 -31.44 -17.94 -10.98
N SER A 721 -32.41 -17.74 -11.88
CA SER A 721 -32.23 -18.05 -13.30
C SER A 721 -31.19 -17.11 -13.93
N THR A 722 -30.39 -17.60 -14.89
CA THR A 722 -29.45 -16.77 -15.66
C THR A 722 -30.15 -15.72 -16.52
N ALA A 723 -31.47 -15.87 -16.75
CA ALA A 723 -32.31 -14.88 -17.42
C ALA A 723 -32.78 -13.73 -16.50
N THR A 724 -32.53 -13.81 -15.19
CA THR A 724 -32.99 -12.83 -14.20
C THR A 724 -32.26 -11.50 -14.39
N ARG A 725 -33.00 -10.39 -14.48
CA ARG A 725 -32.41 -9.05 -14.61
C ARG A 725 -32.13 -8.48 -13.22
N ILE A 726 -30.86 -8.47 -12.83
CA ILE A 726 -30.35 -7.72 -11.68
C ILE A 726 -29.50 -6.57 -12.22
N GLU A 727 -29.60 -5.40 -11.60
CA GLU A 727 -28.73 -4.28 -11.92
C GLU A 727 -27.30 -4.58 -11.43
N MET A 728 -26.45 -4.96 -12.38
CA MET A 728 -25.03 -5.28 -12.11
C MET A 728 -24.10 -4.08 -12.27
N LYS A 729 -24.64 -2.93 -12.72
CA LYS A 729 -23.86 -1.73 -13.03
C LYS A 729 -23.58 -0.85 -11.82
N ASP A 730 -24.39 -0.99 -10.78
CA ASP A 730 -24.24 -0.28 -9.51
C ASP A 730 -23.75 -1.27 -8.44
N PRO A 731 -22.44 -1.28 -8.14
CA PRO A 731 -21.88 -2.15 -7.10
C PRO A 731 -22.50 -1.92 -5.73
N VAL A 732 -22.94 -0.69 -5.43
CA VAL A 732 -23.55 -0.36 -4.14
C VAL A 732 -24.90 -1.07 -4.01
N ALA A 733 -25.76 -0.95 -5.02
CA ALA A 733 -27.05 -1.63 -5.03
C ALA A 733 -26.88 -3.16 -5.02
N LEU A 734 -25.91 -3.68 -5.78
CA LEU A 734 -25.65 -5.11 -5.87
C LEU A 734 -25.21 -5.71 -4.54
N LEU A 735 -24.19 -5.12 -3.89
CA LEU A 735 -23.67 -5.63 -2.62
C LEU A 735 -24.69 -5.49 -1.49
N ARG A 736 -25.47 -4.41 -1.47
CA ARG A 736 -26.59 -4.26 -0.54
C ARG A 736 -27.58 -5.41 -0.68
N ARG A 737 -28.02 -5.73 -1.91
CA ARG A 737 -28.95 -6.86 -2.16
C ARG A 737 -28.37 -8.21 -1.74
N ILE A 738 -27.06 -8.42 -1.93
CA ILE A 738 -26.38 -9.64 -1.47
C ILE A 738 -26.41 -9.71 0.05
N GLY A 739 -26.04 -8.62 0.74
CA GLY A 739 -26.08 -8.52 2.19
C GLY A 739 -27.47 -8.76 2.78
N GLU A 740 -28.50 -8.11 2.21
CA GLU A 740 -29.90 -8.26 2.62
C GLU A 740 -30.40 -9.71 2.44
N ARG A 741 -29.90 -10.43 1.44
CA ARG A 741 -30.23 -11.85 1.23
C ARG A 741 -29.59 -12.76 2.26
N TYR A 742 -28.41 -12.39 2.77
CA TYR A 742 -27.64 -13.18 3.73
C TYR A 742 -27.30 -12.38 5.00
N PRO A 743 -28.31 -11.89 5.76
CA PRO A 743 -28.10 -10.95 6.87
C PRO A 743 -27.32 -11.56 8.04
N LYS A 744 -27.26 -12.90 8.13
CA LYS A 744 -26.48 -13.61 9.16
C LYS A 744 -25.03 -13.87 8.74
N ALA A 745 -24.70 -13.77 7.45
CA ALA A 745 -23.40 -14.17 6.88
C ALA A 745 -22.51 -12.98 6.46
N ALA A 746 -22.96 -11.74 6.64
CA ALA A 746 -22.13 -10.54 6.49
C ALA A 746 -22.46 -9.49 7.54
N VAL A 747 -21.52 -8.58 7.76
CA VAL A 747 -21.71 -7.36 8.56
C VAL A 747 -21.98 -6.21 7.60
N LEU A 748 -23.23 -5.74 7.53
CA LEU A 748 -23.61 -4.57 6.74
C LEU A 748 -23.35 -3.30 7.55
N LEU A 749 -22.57 -2.38 6.99
CA LEU A 749 -22.31 -1.08 7.58
C LEU A 749 -23.19 0.00 6.98
N GLU A 750 -23.81 0.77 7.87
CA GLU A 750 -24.52 1.98 7.48
C GLU A 750 -23.54 3.09 7.14
N SER A 751 -23.90 3.93 6.17
CA SER A 751 -23.14 5.13 5.86
C SER A 751 -23.31 6.14 6.99
N THR A 752 -22.24 6.82 7.35
CA THR A 752 -22.24 7.85 8.39
C THR A 752 -22.77 9.18 7.90
N ALA A 753 -23.20 9.25 6.65
CA ALA A 753 -23.94 10.37 6.12
C ALA A 753 -25.35 10.44 6.75
N THR A 754 -25.44 10.77 8.04
CA THR A 754 -26.55 11.59 8.58
C THR A 754 -26.33 13.04 8.16
N SER A 755 -26.20 13.23 6.86
CA SER A 755 -26.64 14.41 6.18
C SER A 755 -26.90 13.92 4.76
N THR A 756 -28.16 13.97 4.35
CA THR A 756 -28.48 14.43 3.01
C THR A 756 -27.44 15.48 2.67
N PRO A 757 -26.73 15.42 1.53
CA PRO A 757 -25.74 16.43 1.20
C PRO A 757 -26.38 17.76 1.55
N VAL A 758 -25.78 18.51 2.47
CA VAL A 758 -26.25 19.86 2.75
C VAL A 758 -26.25 20.48 1.38
N ARG A 759 -27.45 20.64 0.82
CA ARG A 759 -27.72 21.70 -0.11
C ARG A 759 -27.21 22.88 0.68
N VAL A 760 -25.99 23.31 0.36
CA VAL A 760 -25.72 24.73 0.28
C VAL A 760 -27.02 25.30 -0.29
N PRO A 761 -27.66 26.30 0.32
CA PRO A 761 -28.59 27.12 -0.42
C PRO A 761 -27.74 27.75 -1.52
N GLY A 762 -27.44 26.97 -2.57
CA GLY A 762 -27.24 27.50 -3.87
C GLY A 762 -28.53 28.25 -4.08
N ALA A 763 -28.40 29.58 -4.12
CA ALA A 763 -29.25 30.38 -4.97
C ALA A 763 -29.56 29.50 -6.16
N ALA A 764 -30.84 29.12 -6.29
CA ALA A 764 -31.29 28.13 -7.25
C ALA A 764 -30.54 28.43 -8.54
N ALA A 765 -29.59 27.57 -8.91
CA ALA A 765 -28.99 27.67 -10.22
C ALA A 765 -30.20 27.63 -11.14
N PRO A 766 -30.51 28.72 -11.87
CA PRO A 766 -31.68 28.74 -12.71
C PRO A 766 -31.54 27.50 -13.57
N ALA A 767 -32.55 26.63 -13.55
CA ALA A 767 -32.55 25.44 -14.37
C ALA A 767 -32.15 25.89 -15.78
N LEU A 768 -30.93 25.54 -16.19
CA LEU A 768 -30.44 25.88 -17.51
C LEU A 768 -31.47 25.32 -18.47
N PRO A 769 -32.14 26.15 -19.28
CA PRO A 769 -33.13 25.65 -20.21
C PRO A 769 -32.39 24.68 -21.13
N THR A 770 -32.76 23.42 -21.05
CA THR A 770 -32.36 22.36 -21.98
C THR A 770 -32.91 22.68 -23.37
N ARG A 771 -32.34 23.67 -24.07
CA ARG A 771 -32.85 24.08 -25.39
C ARG A 771 -31.83 24.34 -26.48
N PHE A 772 -30.53 24.14 -26.26
CA PHE A 772 -29.57 24.22 -27.38
C PHE A 772 -28.63 23.01 -27.39
N SER A 773 -28.84 22.12 -28.36
CA SER A 773 -27.80 21.17 -28.77
C SER A 773 -26.88 21.86 -29.77
N LEU A 774 -25.62 21.41 -29.87
CA LEU A 774 -24.65 21.91 -30.86
C LEU A 774 -25.22 21.92 -32.29
N LYS A 775 -26.12 20.98 -32.59
CA LYS A 775 -26.86 20.87 -33.87
C LYS A 775 -27.72 22.12 -34.17
N HIS A 776 -28.22 22.79 -33.15
CA HIS A 776 -29.01 24.04 -33.26
C HIS A 776 -28.12 25.28 -33.48
N LEU A 777 -26.89 25.27 -32.95
CA LEU A 777 -25.94 26.38 -33.07
C LEU A 777 -25.21 26.38 -34.42
N CYS A 778 -24.94 25.20 -34.98
CA CYS A 778 -24.18 25.07 -36.23
C CYS A 778 -25.02 25.13 -37.50
N GLY A 779 -26.37 25.10 -37.43
CA GLY A 779 -27.27 25.52 -38.51
C GLY A 779 -27.00 24.99 -39.93
N LEU A 780 -26.52 23.76 -40.12
CA LEU A 780 -26.22 23.19 -41.45
C LEU A 780 -27.15 22.01 -41.79
N PRO A 781 -28.25 22.22 -42.54
CA PRO A 781 -29.08 21.14 -43.05
C PRO A 781 -28.33 20.33 -44.12
N GLY A 782 -28.30 19.00 -44.00
CA GLY A 782 -27.76 18.11 -45.05
C GLY A 782 -26.28 17.72 -44.94
N ALA A 783 -25.58 18.12 -43.88
CA ALA A 783 -24.14 17.85 -43.76
C ALA A 783 -23.80 16.37 -43.44
N GLU A 784 -24.78 15.57 -43.05
CA GLU A 784 -24.63 14.14 -42.69
C GLU A 784 -24.28 13.24 -43.90
N THR A 785 -24.42 13.76 -45.13
CA THR A 785 -24.14 13.03 -46.38
C THR A 785 -22.81 13.43 -47.05
N LEU A 786 -22.04 14.35 -46.45
CA LEU A 786 -20.71 14.73 -46.96
C LEU A 786 -19.67 13.71 -46.45
N GLU A 787 -18.95 13.09 -47.39
CA GLU A 787 -17.82 12.23 -47.04
C GLU A 787 -16.74 13.07 -46.35
N GLY A 788 -16.47 12.78 -45.07
CA GLY A 788 -15.63 13.61 -44.19
C GLY A 788 -16.36 14.32 -43.04
N PHE A 789 -17.69 14.18 -42.90
CA PHE A 789 -18.43 14.65 -41.72
C PHE A 789 -17.95 13.93 -40.44
N PRO A 790 -17.72 14.64 -39.30
CA PRO A 790 -16.58 14.31 -38.44
C PRO A 790 -16.71 13.00 -37.64
N ARG A 791 -15.76 12.08 -37.85
CA ARG A 791 -15.47 10.92 -37.00
C ARG A 791 -14.41 11.21 -35.91
N GLN A 792 -14.16 12.47 -35.55
CA GLN A 792 -13.18 12.82 -34.51
C GLN A 792 -13.82 13.62 -33.37
N GLN A 793 -14.21 12.88 -32.32
CA GLN A 793 -14.79 13.37 -31.07
C GLN A 793 -13.87 14.36 -30.33
N ALA A 794 -12.54 14.24 -30.50
CA ALA A 794 -11.55 15.06 -29.80
C ALA A 794 -11.63 16.57 -30.13
N GLU A 795 -12.04 16.92 -31.34
CA GLU A 795 -12.15 18.33 -31.76
C GLU A 795 -13.46 18.97 -31.26
N LEU A 796 -14.52 18.18 -31.10
CA LEU A 796 -15.77 18.58 -30.44
C LEU A 796 -15.58 18.74 -28.92
N ASP A 797 -14.73 17.92 -28.31
CA ASP A 797 -14.40 18.00 -26.89
C ASP A 797 -13.51 19.24 -26.60
N ALA A 798 -12.65 19.64 -27.53
CA ALA A 798 -11.88 20.89 -27.45
C ALA A 798 -12.77 22.14 -27.54
N VAL A 799 -13.77 22.13 -28.44
CA VAL A 799 -14.77 23.20 -28.55
C VAL A 799 -15.69 23.22 -27.32
N ALA A 800 -16.09 22.06 -26.80
CA ALA A 800 -16.88 21.96 -25.57
C ALA A 800 -16.11 22.45 -24.34
N GLY A 801 -14.80 22.18 -24.26
CA GLY A 801 -13.91 22.69 -23.23
C GLY A 801 -13.71 24.21 -23.32
N LEU A 802 -13.57 24.76 -24.53
CA LEU A 802 -13.48 26.20 -24.76
C LEU A 802 -14.80 26.91 -24.40
N LEU A 803 -15.94 26.32 -24.76
CA LEU A 803 -17.28 26.83 -24.44
C LEU A 803 -17.59 26.74 -22.94
N GLN A 804 -17.09 25.71 -22.23
CA GLN A 804 -17.17 25.60 -20.77
C GLN A 804 -16.41 26.70 -20.03
N HIS A 805 -15.35 27.26 -20.63
CA HIS A 805 -14.64 28.43 -20.09
C HIS A 805 -15.29 29.76 -20.45
N LEU A 806 -16.13 29.80 -21.49
CA LEU A 806 -16.93 30.97 -21.90
C LEU A 806 -18.33 30.99 -21.27
N LEU A 807 -18.63 30.07 -20.35
CA LEU A 807 -19.98 29.80 -19.83
C LEU A 807 -20.50 30.69 -18.69
N PRO A 808 -19.90 31.85 -18.35
CA PRO A 808 -20.65 32.95 -17.75
C PRO A 808 -20.90 34.03 -18.81
N MET A 809 -21.66 33.71 -19.86
CA MET A 809 -21.90 34.68 -20.95
C MET A 809 -23.26 35.38 -20.84
N ASP A 810 -23.20 36.71 -20.98
CA ASP A 810 -24.31 37.62 -21.22
C ASP A 810 -25.02 37.26 -22.56
N PRO A 811 -26.34 36.98 -22.56
CA PRO A 811 -27.11 36.66 -23.76
C PRO A 811 -26.99 37.70 -24.88
N ALA A 812 -26.69 38.97 -24.57
CA ALA A 812 -26.55 40.03 -25.57
C ALA A 812 -25.37 39.83 -26.53
N ARG A 813 -24.42 38.94 -26.21
CA ARG A 813 -23.20 38.68 -26.99
C ARG A 813 -23.27 37.42 -27.87
N GLU A 814 -24.43 36.77 -27.96
CA GLU A 814 -24.67 35.58 -28.80
C GLU A 814 -24.30 35.77 -30.29
N PRO A 815 -24.58 36.91 -30.95
CA PRO A 815 -24.21 37.11 -32.36
C PRO A 815 -22.69 37.14 -32.60
N LEU A 816 -21.93 37.68 -31.65
CA LEU A 816 -20.48 37.75 -31.71
C LEU A 816 -19.86 36.35 -31.54
N LEU A 817 -20.38 35.56 -30.59
CA LEU A 817 -19.95 34.18 -30.38
C LEU A 817 -20.20 33.32 -31.63
N LYS A 818 -21.38 33.44 -32.25
CA LYS A 818 -21.68 32.77 -33.53
C LYS A 818 -20.70 33.17 -34.62
N SER A 819 -20.42 34.47 -34.78
CA SER A 819 -19.46 34.97 -35.77
C SER A 819 -18.05 34.43 -35.57
N VAL A 820 -17.55 34.37 -34.33
CA VAL A 820 -16.20 33.85 -34.01
C VAL A 820 -16.11 32.35 -34.30
N ILE A 821 -17.13 31.57 -33.92
CA ILE A 821 -17.18 30.13 -34.18
C ILE A 821 -17.26 29.85 -35.68
N THR A 822 -18.11 30.57 -36.42
CA THR A 822 -18.24 30.39 -37.87
C THR A 822 -16.92 30.68 -38.59
N ARG A 823 -16.23 31.79 -38.26
CA ARG A 823 -14.92 32.12 -38.87
C ARG A 823 -13.84 31.11 -38.52
N TRP A 824 -13.82 30.59 -37.28
CA TRP A 824 -12.88 29.54 -36.89
C TRP A 824 -13.09 28.25 -37.68
N VAL A 825 -14.35 27.81 -37.82
CA VAL A 825 -14.71 26.65 -38.63
C VAL A 825 -14.34 26.86 -40.10
N GLU A 826 -14.61 28.03 -40.68
CA GLU A 826 -14.24 28.35 -42.07
C GLU A 826 -12.73 28.36 -42.32
N ALA A 827 -11.93 28.90 -41.39
CA ALA A 827 -10.48 28.91 -41.50
C ALA A 827 -9.89 27.48 -41.45
N ARG A 828 -10.40 26.65 -40.54
CA ARG A 828 -10.00 25.24 -40.42
C ARG A 828 -10.44 24.39 -41.61
N MET A 829 -11.62 24.66 -42.17
CA MET A 829 -12.11 24.00 -43.41
C MET A 829 -11.25 24.33 -44.63
N ARG A 830 -10.54 25.46 -44.60
CA ARG A 830 -9.55 25.85 -45.64
C ARG A 830 -8.13 25.35 -45.34
N GLY A 831 -7.92 24.54 -44.30
CA GLY A 831 -6.64 23.95 -43.96
C GLY A 831 -5.67 24.87 -43.18
N TYR A 832 -6.15 26.01 -42.67
CA TYR A 832 -5.34 26.89 -41.83
C TYR A 832 -5.32 26.36 -40.39
N ASP A 833 -4.13 26.02 -39.89
CA ASP A 833 -3.88 25.73 -38.48
C ASP A 833 -3.45 27.00 -37.73
N TRP A 834 -3.56 27.04 -36.41
CA TRP A 834 -3.11 28.16 -35.56
C TRP A 834 -1.63 28.52 -35.82
N ALA A 835 -0.83 27.52 -36.21
CA ALA A 835 0.56 27.66 -36.59
C ALA A 835 0.79 28.44 -37.92
N ALA A 836 -0.26 28.63 -38.74
CA ALA A 836 -0.18 29.30 -40.04
C ALA A 836 -0.69 30.75 -40.02
N MET A 837 -1.21 31.25 -38.89
CA MET A 837 -1.65 32.63 -38.75
C MET A 837 -0.46 33.58 -38.62
N THR A 838 -0.53 34.74 -39.26
CA THR A 838 0.43 35.81 -38.99
C THR A 838 0.22 36.34 -37.57
N ALA A 839 1.26 36.90 -36.97
CA ALA A 839 1.19 37.42 -35.60
C ALA A 839 0.12 38.51 -35.43
N ASP A 840 -0.17 39.28 -36.48
CA ASP A 840 -1.19 40.33 -36.46
C ASP A 840 -2.61 39.76 -36.56
N GLU A 841 -2.81 38.68 -37.32
CA GLU A 841 -4.08 37.93 -37.36
C GLU A 841 -4.37 37.23 -36.03
N ALA A 842 -3.35 36.62 -35.42
CA ALA A 842 -3.46 36.00 -34.10
C ALA A 842 -3.78 37.03 -33.02
N LYS A 843 -3.15 38.22 -33.06
CA LYS A 843 -3.44 39.32 -32.13
C LYS A 843 -4.85 39.88 -32.31
N ALA A 844 -5.31 40.07 -33.54
CA ALA A 844 -6.66 40.53 -33.83
C ALA A 844 -7.71 39.53 -33.32
N TRP A 845 -7.47 38.23 -33.53
CA TRP A 845 -8.35 37.17 -33.06
C TRP A 845 -8.37 37.07 -31.53
N VAL A 846 -7.21 37.14 -30.85
CA VAL A 846 -7.14 37.19 -29.38
C VAL A 846 -7.83 38.44 -28.82
N ALA A 847 -7.75 39.58 -29.50
CA ALA A 847 -8.45 40.79 -29.12
C ALA A 847 -9.98 40.63 -29.21
N GLU A 848 -10.50 39.95 -30.24
CA GLU A 848 -11.93 39.63 -30.37
C GLU A 848 -12.39 38.61 -29.30
N VAL A 849 -11.59 37.57 -29.02
CA VAL A 849 -11.92 36.60 -27.96
C VAL A 849 -11.91 37.26 -26.58
N ARG A 850 -11.01 38.22 -26.34
CA ARG A 850 -11.00 39.02 -25.09
C ARG A 850 -12.26 39.87 -24.92
N GLN A 851 -12.91 40.30 -26.01
CA GLN A 851 -14.20 40.99 -25.95
C GLN A 851 -15.35 40.07 -25.49
N LEU A 852 -15.17 38.74 -25.50
CA LEU A 852 -16.17 37.77 -25.03
C LEU A 852 -16.09 37.52 -23.51
N THR A 853 -14.93 37.71 -22.90
CA THR A 853 -14.72 37.68 -21.44
C THR A 853 -15.20 38.99 -20.78
N PRO A 854 -15.86 38.94 -19.61
CA PRO A 854 -16.15 40.15 -18.84
C PRO A 854 -14.83 40.77 -18.33
N ALA A 855 -14.73 42.09 -18.35
CA ALA A 855 -13.61 42.79 -17.71
C ALA A 855 -13.69 42.54 -16.19
N SER A 856 -12.65 41.94 -15.63
CA SER A 856 -12.49 41.68 -14.19
C SER A 856 -12.44 42.96 -13.38
#